data_AF-A0A972E2G2-F1
#
_entry.id   AF-A0A972E2G2-F1
#
_cell.length_a   1.000
_cell.length_b   1.000
_cell.length_c   1.000
_cell.angle_alpha   90.00
_cell.angle_beta   90.00
_cell.angle_gamma   90.00
#
_symmetry.space_group_name_H-M   'P 1'
#
loop_
_entity.id
_entity.type
_entity.pdbx_description
1 polymer ?
#
loop_
_entity_poly.entity_id
_entity_poly.type
_entity_poly.pdbx_seq_one_letter_code
_entity_poly.pdbx_strand_id
1 'polypeptide(L)'
;MSMRQPNVMRWRVVPMCVGMAALALCRPICARAEARNPNTDWFKNAGYGVFMHFLPGDAQGLARVKDFDVDALADQVATMGARYFVLTLGQNAGFMNSPNSAYERITGYAPGQRCSTRDLPLDLYRVLAPRGIRLMLYLPCQAPNRDVRAQEAFGLPQGPKDQPITVEFAKKWAQVIQEWSDRYGDKVAGWWFDGGYEHIGFNEAIAQVYAAAVKHGNPKAIVTFNPGVRLIRWTDAEDYTAGELNEPFEFVPTDRWVDGSQWHALTYLGSRWGARDIRYSDEQWAKWMGAVLARGGVVTLDMGPNYDPQAGPVGSFAAEQVTQVQAIKARLDASSAKKHPSRLKRADSFFGLHFDFHAGTDCTEIGKNTTREMIEKVIDQTRPDYIQIDCKGHPGLSSYPTKVGNQAPGFVGDPLRLWRQVTAERGVSLYMHYSGVWDSEAIRLHPDWAVTNADGSKNKNATSFFGPYADQLLIPQLRELAGDYGVDGAWVDGECWASQPDYGEAALKAFREATGIDAVPRKPGERYWYEFLQFNREAFRKYLRYYIGEVRRTHPAMQLCSNWAFTDHMPEAVCAPVDWLSGDYSPEDSVNSARLSARYLAHQGKPWDLMAWSFATRGPTKDGARQKSAPQLQREAAVVLALGGGFQFYHTQKRDGSIREENLPVMAEVAKFCRQRQAISHHATPVPQVALLYSTAWHYREMNGLFNRDLSRISGTLQALLESQWSVDVVSEHHLAGRMRVWPLIVIAECDYLEPAFKEELVDYVKTGGNVLIVGPAAASVFAPELGVTLEYTQEPRYLACEGRLYATRDETQTPVLGPNAQAFGTLHVANDASSASQAAASITSLGDGKIAATYFSFSRGYLADRSPQARAFLSDLVRQLFPTPLVEVKGSPNVDVSVSRLDGKLTIHLVNTSGAHWDRDNPLFDSITPVGPLQVVIRGQDKPTKVTLEPGAESIPFEYRADEIRLTVPSLEIHRVIAVHQIGGGIAVQ
;
A
#
# COMPACT_ATOMS: atom_id res chain seq x y z
N MET A 1 -33.02 14.46 -64.58
CA MET A 1 -32.39 13.41 -65.42
C MET A 1 -32.66 12.06 -64.78
N SER A 2 -33.38 11.20 -65.52
CA SER A 2 -33.47 9.72 -65.47
C SER A 2 -33.06 9.00 -64.16
N MET A 3 -34.00 8.46 -63.36
CA MET A 3 -34.52 7.06 -63.38
C MET A 3 -33.45 6.00 -62.99
N ARG A 4 -33.59 5.06 -62.04
CA ARG A 4 -34.65 4.42 -61.19
C ARG A 4 -33.93 3.85 -59.93
N GLN A 5 -34.33 3.98 -58.65
CA GLN A 5 -35.52 3.51 -57.90
C GLN A 5 -35.75 1.96 -57.91
N PRO A 6 -36.44 1.34 -56.92
CA PRO A 6 -36.32 1.46 -55.44
C PRO A 6 -36.68 0.15 -54.65
N ASN A 7 -36.63 0.25 -53.30
CA ASN A 7 -37.45 -0.31 -52.21
C ASN A 7 -38.63 -1.28 -52.54
N VAL A 8 -39.11 -2.17 -51.64
CA VAL A 8 -40.04 -1.83 -50.54
C VAL A 8 -40.36 -3.03 -49.59
N MET A 9 -40.40 -2.69 -48.28
CA MET A 9 -41.21 -3.11 -47.09
C MET A 9 -41.72 -4.54 -46.78
N ARG A 10 -41.48 -4.88 -45.49
CA ARG A 10 -42.35 -5.46 -44.41
C ARG A 10 -43.76 -6.00 -44.75
N TRP A 11 -44.15 -7.13 -44.13
CA TRP A 11 -45.00 -7.27 -42.91
C TRP A 11 -45.12 -8.75 -42.47
N ARG A 12 -45.40 -8.98 -41.17
CA ARG A 12 -45.53 -10.27 -40.45
C ARG A 12 -46.85 -11.01 -40.72
N VAL A 13 -46.86 -12.36 -40.70
CA VAL A 13 -47.86 -13.28 -40.07
C VAL A 13 -47.22 -14.69 -39.88
N VAL A 14 -47.55 -15.38 -38.77
CA VAL A 14 -47.30 -16.82 -38.42
C VAL A 14 -48.72 -17.44 -38.32
N PRO A 15 -49.06 -18.73 -38.67
CA PRO A 15 -48.46 -19.97 -38.14
C PRO A 15 -48.54 -21.27 -39.00
N MET A 16 -47.90 -22.34 -38.48
CA MET A 16 -48.45 -23.70 -38.24
C MET A 16 -47.57 -24.87 -38.71
N CYS A 17 -47.39 -25.82 -37.78
CA CYS A 17 -46.55 -27.01 -37.82
C CYS A 17 -47.02 -28.10 -38.80
N VAL A 18 -46.06 -28.80 -39.41
CA VAL A 18 -46.16 -30.24 -39.74
C VAL A 18 -44.79 -30.87 -39.49
N GLY A 19 -44.76 -31.93 -38.68
CA GLY A 19 -43.55 -32.69 -38.35
C GLY A 19 -43.20 -33.73 -39.43
N MET A 20 -41.91 -34.00 -39.56
CA MET A 20 -41.40 -35.25 -40.13
C MET A 20 -40.26 -35.76 -39.26
N ALA A 21 -40.44 -36.96 -38.74
CA ALA A 21 -39.46 -37.72 -37.99
C ALA A 21 -38.33 -38.17 -38.93
N ALA A 22 -37.09 -37.86 -38.58
CA ALA A 22 -35.91 -38.46 -39.19
C ALA A 22 -35.28 -39.46 -38.20
N LEU A 23 -35.26 -40.73 -38.61
CA LEU A 23 -34.58 -41.82 -37.91
C LEU A 23 -33.10 -41.47 -37.67
N ALA A 24 -32.70 -41.41 -36.41
CA ALA A 24 -31.31 -41.37 -36.02
C ALA A 24 -30.69 -42.77 -36.20
N LEU A 25 -29.78 -42.89 -37.16
CA LEU A 25 -28.84 -44.01 -37.26
C LEU A 25 -27.86 -43.93 -36.07
N CYS A 26 -28.12 -44.70 -35.01
CA CYS A 26 -27.14 -44.98 -33.96
C CYS A 26 -25.94 -45.72 -34.57
N ARG A 27 -24.86 -45.00 -34.88
CA ARG A 27 -23.53 -45.58 -34.95
C ARG A 27 -22.96 -45.64 -33.52
N PRO A 28 -22.38 -46.77 -33.08
CA PRO A 28 -21.67 -46.80 -31.81
C PRO A 28 -20.47 -45.85 -31.91
N ILE A 29 -20.47 -44.81 -31.07
CA ILE A 29 -19.33 -43.91 -30.90
C ILE A 29 -18.24 -44.76 -30.22
N CYS A 30 -17.20 -45.14 -30.96
CA CYS A 30 -15.95 -45.59 -30.34
C CYS A 30 -15.33 -44.39 -29.62
N ALA A 31 -15.29 -44.42 -28.30
CA ALA A 31 -14.65 -43.41 -27.47
C ALA A 31 -13.13 -43.54 -27.58
N ARG A 32 -12.52 -42.96 -28.62
CA ARG A 32 -11.07 -42.71 -28.66
C ARG A 32 -10.78 -41.43 -27.87
N ALA A 33 -9.75 -41.43 -27.03
CA ALA A 33 -9.27 -40.17 -26.48
C ALA A 33 -8.63 -39.35 -27.61
N GLU A 34 -8.93 -38.05 -27.67
CA GLU A 34 -8.27 -37.17 -28.63
C GLU A 34 -6.78 -37.09 -28.27
N ALA A 35 -5.90 -37.37 -29.23
CA ALA A 35 -4.49 -37.08 -29.05
C ALA A 35 -4.33 -35.60 -28.72
N ARG A 36 -3.62 -35.30 -27.63
CA ARG A 36 -3.48 -33.94 -27.07
C ARG A 36 -4.81 -33.35 -26.59
N ASN A 37 -5.61 -34.15 -25.87
CA ASN A 37 -6.91 -33.75 -25.34
C ASN A 37 -6.84 -32.45 -24.51
N PRO A 38 -7.52 -31.35 -24.92
CA PRO A 38 -7.49 -30.07 -24.21
C PRO A 38 -8.13 -30.13 -22.82
N ASN A 39 -8.92 -31.17 -22.51
CA ASN A 39 -9.43 -31.38 -21.16
C ASN A 39 -8.32 -31.65 -20.14
N THR A 40 -7.07 -31.90 -20.56
CA THR A 40 -5.90 -31.98 -19.67
C THR A 40 -5.26 -30.62 -19.33
N ASP A 41 -5.74 -29.50 -19.91
CA ASP A 41 -5.14 -28.18 -19.67
C ASP A 41 -5.21 -27.73 -18.23
N TRP A 42 -6.32 -28.03 -17.55
CA TRP A 42 -6.40 -27.75 -16.11
C TRP A 42 -5.38 -28.56 -15.32
N PHE A 43 -5.07 -29.78 -15.76
CA PHE A 43 -4.16 -30.70 -15.08
C PHE A 43 -2.71 -30.23 -15.22
N LYS A 44 -2.34 -29.79 -16.43
CA LYS A 44 -1.08 -29.08 -16.67
C LYS A 44 -0.96 -27.81 -15.82
N ASN A 45 -2.00 -26.98 -15.81
CA ASN A 45 -2.01 -25.73 -15.05
C ASN A 45 -2.01 -25.94 -13.53
N ALA A 46 -2.54 -27.07 -13.06
CA ALA A 46 -2.46 -27.48 -11.68
C ALA A 46 -1.01 -27.76 -11.25
N GLY A 47 -0.19 -28.31 -12.14
CA GLY A 47 1.22 -28.63 -11.92
C GLY A 47 1.41 -29.84 -11.02
N TYR A 48 0.89 -29.81 -9.79
CA TYR A 48 0.94 -30.95 -8.88
C TYR A 48 -0.32 -31.10 -8.01
N GLY A 49 -0.50 -32.33 -7.52
CA GLY A 49 -1.56 -32.70 -6.59
C GLY A 49 -1.10 -33.80 -5.62
N VAL A 50 -2.00 -34.23 -4.76
CA VAL A 50 -1.72 -35.26 -3.75
C VAL A 50 -2.70 -36.42 -3.85
N PHE A 51 -2.24 -37.62 -3.49
CA PHE A 51 -2.97 -38.88 -3.60
C PHE A 51 -3.05 -39.55 -2.22
N MET A 52 -4.15 -40.26 -1.95
CA MET A 52 -4.32 -41.02 -0.71
C MET A 52 -4.87 -42.42 -0.94
N HIS A 53 -4.12 -43.42 -0.45
CA HIS A 53 -4.56 -44.82 -0.31
C HIS A 53 -5.41 -45.06 0.95
N PHE A 54 -6.60 -44.45 1.03
CA PHE A 54 -7.55 -44.75 2.11
C PHE A 54 -8.32 -46.04 1.78
N LEU A 55 -7.80 -47.20 2.18
CA LEU A 55 -8.32 -48.52 1.80
C LEU A 55 -8.85 -49.32 3.01
N PRO A 56 -10.17 -49.39 3.21
CA PRO A 56 -10.75 -50.30 4.21
C PRO A 56 -10.40 -51.77 3.92
N GLY A 57 -9.73 -52.43 4.87
CA GLY A 57 -9.35 -53.85 4.73
C GLY A 57 -10.41 -54.85 5.20
N ASP A 58 -11.31 -54.41 6.06
CA ASP A 58 -12.37 -55.20 6.69
C ASP A 58 -13.59 -54.31 7.05
N ALA A 59 -14.60 -54.91 7.69
CA ALA A 59 -15.80 -54.18 8.12
C ALA A 59 -15.51 -53.09 9.17
N GLN A 60 -14.48 -53.26 10.02
CA GLN A 60 -14.08 -52.23 10.98
C GLN A 60 -13.44 -51.04 10.26
N GLY A 61 -12.57 -51.31 9.28
CA GLY A 61 -12.02 -50.30 8.39
C GLY A 61 -13.11 -49.56 7.62
N LEU A 62 -14.15 -50.26 7.14
CA LEU A 62 -15.26 -49.61 6.43
C LEU A 62 -16.04 -48.69 7.38
N ALA A 63 -16.25 -49.12 8.62
CA ALA A 63 -16.91 -48.30 9.63
C ALA A 63 -16.14 -46.99 9.94
N ARG A 64 -14.82 -46.91 9.68
CA ARG A 64 -14.02 -45.69 9.85
C ARG A 64 -14.30 -44.61 8.81
N VAL A 65 -14.94 -44.92 7.69
CA VAL A 65 -15.33 -43.90 6.69
C VAL A 65 -16.23 -42.83 7.33
N LYS A 66 -17.07 -43.21 8.31
CA LYS A 66 -17.92 -42.25 9.04
C LYS A 66 -17.13 -41.23 9.87
N ASP A 67 -15.94 -41.60 10.32
CA ASP A 67 -15.08 -40.79 11.20
C ASP A 67 -14.15 -39.87 10.39
N PHE A 68 -14.11 -40.01 9.05
CA PHE A 68 -13.21 -39.25 8.18
C PHE A 68 -13.48 -37.75 8.26
N ASP A 69 -12.46 -36.97 8.59
CA ASP A 69 -12.52 -35.52 8.70
C ASP A 69 -12.13 -34.88 7.37
N VAL A 70 -13.16 -34.51 6.60
CA VAL A 70 -12.98 -33.94 5.25
C VAL A 70 -12.47 -32.51 5.30
N ASP A 71 -12.81 -31.74 6.33
CA ASP A 71 -12.39 -30.35 6.48
C ASP A 71 -10.90 -30.29 6.85
N ALA A 72 -10.47 -31.10 7.83
CA ALA A 72 -9.06 -31.19 8.20
C ALA A 72 -8.18 -31.58 7.01
N LEU A 73 -8.61 -32.55 6.20
CA LEU A 73 -7.88 -32.91 4.99
C LEU A 73 -7.89 -31.78 3.96
N ALA A 74 -9.04 -31.16 3.70
CA ALA A 74 -9.15 -30.09 2.71
C ALA A 74 -8.25 -28.89 3.06
N ASP A 75 -8.13 -28.55 4.34
CA ASP A 75 -7.23 -27.53 4.85
C ASP A 75 -5.75 -27.92 4.67
N GLN A 76 -5.39 -29.18 4.93
CA GLN A 76 -4.04 -29.68 4.63
C GLN A 76 -3.72 -29.57 3.13
N VAL A 77 -4.62 -30.00 2.25
CA VAL A 77 -4.41 -29.93 0.80
C VAL A 77 -4.27 -28.47 0.32
N ALA A 78 -5.11 -27.57 0.84
CA ALA A 78 -5.06 -26.15 0.50
C ALA A 78 -3.77 -25.47 0.99
N THR A 79 -3.36 -25.74 2.23
CA THR A 79 -2.14 -25.16 2.81
C THR A 79 -0.87 -25.69 2.15
N MET A 80 -0.88 -26.93 1.65
CA MET A 80 0.19 -27.46 0.80
C MET A 80 0.27 -26.78 -0.56
N GLY A 81 -0.82 -26.14 -1.03
CA GLY A 81 -0.89 -25.49 -2.33
C GLY A 81 -1.20 -26.43 -3.50
N ALA A 82 -1.57 -27.68 -3.22
CA ALA A 82 -1.97 -28.68 -4.22
C ALA A 82 -3.29 -28.27 -4.89
N ARG A 83 -3.42 -28.54 -6.19
CA ARG A 83 -4.58 -28.10 -7.00
C ARG A 83 -5.57 -29.20 -7.33
N TYR A 84 -5.22 -30.44 -7.04
CA TYR A 84 -6.13 -31.57 -7.08
C TYR A 84 -5.78 -32.61 -6.02
N PHE A 85 -6.78 -33.42 -5.69
CA PHE A 85 -6.69 -34.53 -4.75
C PHE A 85 -7.23 -35.81 -5.38
N VAL A 86 -6.51 -36.92 -5.23
CA VAL A 86 -6.92 -38.24 -5.71
C VAL A 86 -7.27 -39.14 -4.52
N LEU A 87 -8.52 -39.64 -4.48
CA LEU A 87 -8.98 -40.57 -3.46
C LEU A 87 -9.21 -41.97 -4.04
N THR A 88 -8.73 -43.00 -3.35
CA THR A 88 -9.13 -44.38 -3.64
C THR A 88 -10.59 -44.66 -3.29
N LEU A 89 -11.38 -45.16 -4.24
CA LEU A 89 -12.73 -45.66 -3.96
C LEU A 89 -12.70 -47.00 -3.22
N GLY A 90 -11.75 -47.86 -3.57
CA GLY A 90 -11.54 -49.17 -2.95
C GLY A 90 -10.49 -49.96 -3.72
N GLN A 91 -10.15 -51.17 -3.26
CA GLN A 91 -9.18 -52.04 -3.92
C GLN A 91 -9.48 -53.52 -3.62
N ASN A 92 -8.44 -54.34 -3.45
CA ASN A 92 -8.47 -55.79 -3.42
C ASN A 92 -9.35 -56.40 -2.33
N ALA A 93 -9.52 -55.74 -1.17
CA ALA A 93 -10.32 -56.23 -0.05
C ALA A 93 -11.85 -56.23 -0.31
N GLY A 94 -12.30 -55.48 -1.32
CA GLY A 94 -13.71 -55.43 -1.71
C GLY A 94 -14.59 -54.51 -0.87
N PHE A 95 -13.98 -53.59 -0.12
CA PHE A 95 -14.68 -52.53 0.59
C PHE A 95 -14.51 -51.19 -0.14
N MET A 96 -15.59 -50.43 -0.25
CA MET A 96 -15.64 -49.17 -1.02
C MET A 96 -16.00 -47.98 -0.13
N ASN A 97 -15.27 -46.88 -0.25
CA ASN A 97 -15.47 -45.61 0.48
C ASN A 97 -16.71 -44.82 0.04
N SER A 98 -17.54 -45.40 -0.82
CA SER A 98 -18.73 -44.77 -1.37
C SER A 98 -19.84 -45.80 -1.57
N PRO A 99 -21.13 -45.40 -1.48
CA PRO A 99 -22.25 -46.20 -1.95
C PRO A 99 -22.09 -46.57 -3.44
N ASN A 100 -22.50 -47.77 -3.83
CA ASN A 100 -22.62 -48.14 -5.24
C ASN A 100 -23.68 -49.22 -5.44
N SER A 101 -24.87 -48.80 -5.88
CA SER A 101 -26.01 -49.70 -6.06
C SER A 101 -25.80 -50.75 -7.16
N ALA A 102 -24.96 -50.46 -8.16
CA ALA A 102 -24.63 -51.43 -9.22
C ALA A 102 -23.74 -52.55 -8.68
N TYR A 103 -22.73 -52.24 -7.87
CA TYR A 103 -21.87 -53.21 -7.21
C TYR A 103 -22.68 -54.12 -6.27
N GLU A 104 -23.52 -53.52 -5.44
CA GLU A 104 -24.41 -54.24 -4.51
C GLU A 104 -25.37 -55.18 -5.26
N ARG A 105 -26.00 -54.70 -6.34
CA ARG A 105 -26.89 -55.53 -7.18
C ARG A 105 -26.16 -56.68 -7.87
N ILE A 106 -24.96 -56.44 -8.40
CA ILE A 106 -24.19 -57.46 -9.11
C ILE A 106 -23.69 -58.54 -8.16
N THR A 107 -23.16 -58.14 -7.00
CA THR A 107 -22.57 -59.05 -6.01
C THR A 107 -23.62 -59.67 -5.08
N GLY A 108 -24.78 -59.03 -4.94
CA GLY A 108 -25.85 -59.38 -4.01
C GLY A 108 -25.58 -58.99 -2.56
N TYR A 109 -24.55 -58.18 -2.28
CA TYR A 109 -24.31 -57.64 -0.95
C TYR A 109 -25.43 -56.68 -0.54
N ALA A 110 -25.77 -56.65 0.76
CA ALA A 110 -26.73 -55.68 1.27
C ALA A 110 -26.10 -54.26 1.28
N PRO A 111 -26.91 -53.19 1.13
CA PRO A 111 -26.41 -51.83 1.28
C PRO A 111 -25.68 -51.63 2.60
N GLY A 112 -24.50 -50.99 2.56
CA GLY A 112 -23.66 -50.78 3.75
C GLY A 112 -22.74 -51.95 4.13
N GLN A 113 -22.87 -53.12 3.49
CA GLN A 113 -22.07 -54.30 3.83
C GLN A 113 -20.64 -54.26 3.27
N ARG A 114 -20.49 -53.76 2.05
CA ARG A 114 -19.20 -53.61 1.35
C ARG A 114 -18.96 -52.19 0.86
N CYS A 115 -20.02 -51.49 0.47
CA CYS A 115 -19.99 -50.07 0.15
C CYS A 115 -20.36 -49.25 1.38
N SER A 116 -19.61 -48.18 1.66
CA SER A 116 -19.88 -47.25 2.76
C SER A 116 -21.27 -46.63 2.59
N THR A 117 -21.99 -46.44 3.69
CA THR A 117 -23.24 -45.67 3.68
C THR A 117 -23.01 -44.16 3.59
N ARG A 118 -21.82 -43.68 3.99
CA ARG A 118 -21.35 -42.31 3.75
C ARG A 118 -20.71 -42.20 2.38
N ASP A 119 -21.13 -41.19 1.63
CA ASP A 119 -20.58 -40.85 0.31
C ASP A 119 -19.35 -39.93 0.46
N LEU A 120 -18.20 -40.53 0.80
CA LEU A 120 -16.98 -39.79 1.09
C LEU A 120 -16.50 -38.90 -0.08
N PRO A 121 -16.52 -39.35 -1.36
CA PRO A 121 -16.17 -38.48 -2.48
C PRO A 121 -17.04 -37.22 -2.58
N LEU A 122 -18.35 -37.35 -2.33
CA LEU A 122 -19.24 -36.19 -2.39
C LEU A 122 -18.98 -35.21 -1.24
N ASP A 123 -18.71 -35.71 -0.04
CA ASP A 123 -18.32 -34.87 1.10
C ASP A 123 -17.00 -34.13 0.84
N LEU A 124 -16.00 -34.82 0.28
CA LEU A 124 -14.72 -34.20 -0.09
C LEU A 124 -14.90 -33.13 -1.17
N TYR A 125 -15.70 -33.40 -2.21
CA TYR A 125 -15.96 -32.39 -3.23
C TYR A 125 -16.51 -31.09 -2.62
N ARG A 126 -17.45 -31.19 -1.68
CA ARG A 126 -18.09 -30.02 -1.04
C ARG A 126 -17.08 -29.11 -0.34
N VAL A 127 -16.03 -29.68 0.25
CA VAL A 127 -15.00 -28.92 0.96
C VAL A 127 -13.81 -28.54 0.07
N LEU A 128 -13.48 -29.34 -0.95
CA LEU A 128 -12.36 -29.08 -1.86
C LEU A 128 -12.70 -28.02 -2.93
N ALA A 129 -13.92 -28.03 -3.47
CA ALA A 129 -14.31 -27.16 -4.58
C ALA A 129 -14.25 -25.65 -4.22
N PRO A 130 -14.74 -25.18 -3.04
CA PRO A 130 -14.60 -23.78 -2.63
C PRO A 130 -13.13 -23.32 -2.47
N ARG A 131 -12.22 -24.26 -2.21
CA ARG A 131 -10.77 -24.02 -2.08
C ARG A 131 -10.04 -24.08 -3.44
N GLY A 132 -10.77 -24.27 -4.54
CA GLY A 132 -10.21 -24.37 -5.89
C GLY A 132 -9.45 -25.67 -6.14
N ILE A 133 -9.71 -26.73 -5.37
CA ILE A 133 -9.05 -28.03 -5.48
C ILE A 133 -9.99 -29.01 -6.21
N ARG A 134 -9.51 -29.65 -7.27
CA ARG A 134 -10.29 -30.63 -8.03
C ARG A 134 -10.19 -32.03 -7.44
N LEU A 135 -11.29 -32.78 -7.44
CA LEU A 135 -11.31 -34.16 -6.99
C LEU A 135 -11.11 -35.13 -8.16
N MET A 136 -10.26 -36.13 -7.97
CA MET A 136 -10.06 -37.29 -8.85
C MET A 136 -10.26 -38.58 -8.06
N LEU A 137 -10.63 -39.66 -8.76
CA LEU A 137 -10.92 -40.94 -8.14
C LEU A 137 -10.01 -42.05 -8.67
N TYR A 138 -9.71 -43.00 -7.79
CA TYR A 138 -8.91 -44.17 -8.10
C TYR A 138 -9.72 -45.46 -7.95
N LEU A 139 -9.49 -46.42 -8.86
CA LEU A 139 -10.07 -47.75 -8.81
C LEU A 139 -9.22 -48.78 -9.57
N PRO A 140 -9.14 -50.06 -9.17
CA PRO A 140 -8.51 -51.07 -10.03
C PRO A 140 -9.28 -51.35 -11.33
N CYS A 141 -8.56 -51.78 -12.36
CA CYS A 141 -9.07 -52.30 -13.64
C CYS A 141 -9.82 -53.63 -13.48
N GLN A 142 -9.68 -54.31 -12.35
CA GLN A 142 -10.38 -55.57 -12.03
C GLN A 142 -11.27 -55.41 -10.79
N ALA A 143 -12.21 -56.32 -10.63
CA ALA A 143 -13.01 -56.42 -9.42
C ALA A 143 -12.12 -56.93 -8.26
N PRO A 144 -12.50 -56.71 -7.00
CA PRO A 144 -11.68 -57.06 -5.84
C PRO A 144 -11.24 -58.53 -5.80
N ASN A 145 -9.93 -58.80 -5.79
CA ASN A 145 -9.37 -60.15 -5.85
C ASN A 145 -9.23 -60.87 -4.49
N ARG A 146 -9.57 -60.22 -3.37
CA ARG A 146 -9.70 -60.84 -2.04
C ARG A 146 -11.15 -60.97 -1.56
N ASP A 147 -12.11 -60.81 -2.47
CA ASP A 147 -13.53 -61.04 -2.23
C ASP A 147 -14.07 -62.11 -3.18
N VAL A 148 -14.12 -63.35 -2.68
CA VAL A 148 -14.57 -64.53 -3.44
C VAL A 148 -15.96 -64.32 -4.07
N ARG A 149 -16.87 -63.64 -3.34
CA ARG A 149 -18.23 -63.38 -3.82
C ARG A 149 -18.23 -62.37 -4.96
N ALA A 150 -17.36 -61.35 -4.88
CA ALA A 150 -17.19 -60.41 -5.98
C ALA A 150 -16.58 -61.12 -7.20
N GLN A 151 -15.54 -61.94 -7.01
CA GLN A 151 -14.93 -62.71 -8.10
C GLN A 151 -15.97 -63.57 -8.83
N GLU A 152 -16.76 -64.35 -8.08
CA GLU A 152 -17.84 -65.16 -8.66
C GLU A 152 -18.91 -64.30 -9.36
N ALA A 153 -19.36 -63.22 -8.72
CA ALA A 153 -20.36 -62.33 -9.28
C ALA A 153 -19.91 -61.66 -10.58
N PHE A 154 -18.62 -61.38 -10.75
CA PHE A 154 -18.07 -60.81 -11.98
C PHE A 154 -17.55 -61.85 -12.98
N GLY A 155 -17.66 -63.15 -12.66
CA GLY A 155 -17.23 -64.24 -13.54
C GLY A 155 -15.71 -64.43 -13.61
N LEU A 156 -14.99 -64.01 -12.57
CA LEU A 156 -13.54 -64.19 -12.44
C LEU A 156 -13.21 -65.48 -11.66
N PRO A 157 -12.08 -66.15 -11.95
CA PRO A 157 -11.57 -67.22 -11.11
C PRO A 157 -11.32 -66.76 -9.66
N GLN A 158 -11.54 -67.66 -8.71
CA GLN A 158 -11.29 -67.39 -7.30
C GLN A 158 -9.79 -67.45 -6.99
N GLY A 159 -9.30 -66.48 -6.21
CA GLY A 159 -7.94 -66.52 -5.69
C GLY A 159 -7.32 -65.13 -5.49
N PRO A 160 -6.30 -65.00 -4.64
CA PRO A 160 -5.76 -63.72 -4.18
C PRO A 160 -4.84 -63.02 -5.19
N LYS A 161 -4.68 -63.58 -6.38
CA LYS A 161 -3.84 -63.03 -7.46
C LYS A 161 -4.71 -62.35 -8.50
N ASP A 162 -4.08 -61.49 -9.29
CA ASP A 162 -4.70 -60.87 -10.45
C ASP A 162 -5.18 -61.94 -11.44
N GLN A 163 -6.36 -61.71 -12.01
CA GLN A 163 -7.05 -62.69 -12.84
C GLN A 163 -7.20 -62.18 -14.27
N PRO A 164 -7.15 -63.06 -15.29
CA PRO A 164 -7.46 -62.66 -16.66
C PRO A 164 -8.87 -62.06 -16.77
N ILE A 165 -8.98 -60.88 -17.38
CA ILE A 165 -10.23 -60.16 -17.62
C ILE A 165 -10.57 -60.18 -19.12
N THR A 166 -11.87 -60.18 -19.42
CA THR A 166 -12.39 -60.12 -20.81
C THR A 166 -13.20 -58.84 -21.03
N VAL A 167 -13.59 -58.58 -22.28
CA VAL A 167 -14.47 -57.45 -22.62
C VAL A 167 -15.86 -57.62 -21.96
N GLU A 168 -16.35 -58.86 -21.79
CA GLU A 168 -17.60 -59.17 -21.09
C GLU A 168 -17.52 -58.81 -19.61
N PHE A 169 -16.41 -59.19 -18.95
CA PHE A 169 -16.11 -58.73 -17.59
C PHE A 169 -16.07 -57.19 -17.54
N ALA A 170 -15.34 -56.56 -18.47
CA ALA A 170 -15.18 -55.12 -18.52
C ALA A 170 -16.53 -54.39 -18.65
N LYS A 171 -17.44 -54.88 -19.49
CA LYS A 171 -18.80 -54.33 -19.61
C LYS A 171 -19.60 -54.42 -18.32
N LYS A 172 -19.36 -55.45 -17.50
CA LYS A 172 -20.02 -55.62 -16.19
C LYS A 172 -19.40 -54.70 -15.14
N TRP A 173 -18.08 -54.60 -15.09
CA TRP A 173 -17.37 -53.66 -14.21
C TRP A 173 -17.67 -52.20 -14.56
N ALA A 174 -17.82 -51.89 -15.85
CA ALA A 174 -18.22 -50.58 -16.35
C ALA A 174 -19.57 -50.11 -15.80
N GLN A 175 -20.50 -51.01 -15.46
CA GLN A 175 -21.76 -50.61 -14.82
C GLN A 175 -21.55 -50.05 -13.41
N VAL A 176 -20.55 -50.57 -12.68
CA VAL A 176 -20.14 -50.06 -11.37
C VAL A 176 -19.47 -48.70 -11.51
N ILE A 177 -18.54 -48.59 -12.45
CA ILE A 177 -17.82 -47.34 -12.77
C ILE A 177 -18.81 -46.25 -13.20
N GLN A 178 -19.75 -46.58 -14.09
CA GLN A 178 -20.73 -45.65 -14.62
C GLN A 178 -21.67 -45.15 -13.53
N GLU A 179 -22.06 -45.97 -12.55
CA GLU A 179 -22.89 -45.51 -11.43
C GLU A 179 -22.22 -44.36 -10.66
N TRP A 180 -20.91 -44.46 -10.39
CA TRP A 180 -20.17 -43.38 -9.76
C TRP A 180 -19.98 -42.18 -10.70
N SER A 181 -19.69 -42.43 -11.99
CA SER A 181 -19.60 -41.34 -12.98
C SER A 181 -20.89 -40.52 -13.02
N ASP A 182 -22.05 -41.18 -13.09
CA ASP A 182 -23.37 -40.55 -13.16
C ASP A 182 -23.73 -39.80 -11.89
N ARG A 183 -23.42 -40.41 -10.74
CA ARG A 183 -23.63 -39.82 -9.42
C ARG A 183 -22.87 -38.51 -9.24
N TYR A 184 -21.59 -38.49 -9.63
CA TYR A 184 -20.72 -37.35 -9.35
C TYR A 184 -20.76 -36.30 -10.45
N GLY A 185 -20.89 -36.73 -11.72
CA GLY A 185 -20.85 -35.84 -12.86
C GLY A 185 -19.60 -34.94 -12.85
N ASP A 186 -19.81 -33.65 -13.07
CA ASP A 186 -18.76 -32.62 -13.13
C ASP A 186 -17.95 -32.42 -11.83
N LYS A 187 -18.36 -33.04 -10.72
CA LYS A 187 -17.68 -32.97 -9.41
C LYS A 187 -16.37 -33.75 -9.37
N VAL A 188 -16.24 -34.77 -10.22
CA VAL A 188 -15.01 -35.56 -10.37
C VAL A 188 -14.36 -35.19 -11.70
N ALA A 189 -13.16 -34.64 -11.62
CA ALA A 189 -12.43 -34.10 -12.75
C ALA A 189 -11.60 -35.16 -13.50
N GLY A 190 -11.31 -36.30 -12.87
CA GLY A 190 -10.55 -37.36 -13.51
C GLY A 190 -10.44 -38.66 -12.71
N TRP A 191 -9.90 -39.67 -13.37
CA TRP A 191 -9.87 -41.07 -12.93
C TRP A 191 -8.50 -41.70 -13.16
N TRP A 192 -8.01 -42.45 -12.18
CA TRP A 192 -6.76 -43.21 -12.27
C TRP A 192 -7.02 -44.68 -12.01
N PHE A 193 -6.83 -45.53 -13.02
CA PHE A 193 -7.10 -46.96 -12.90
C PHE A 193 -5.83 -47.77 -12.67
N ASP A 194 -5.82 -48.61 -11.64
CA ASP A 194 -4.69 -49.48 -11.33
C ASP A 194 -4.78 -50.86 -11.98
N GLY A 195 -3.65 -51.48 -12.30
CA GLY A 195 -3.63 -52.89 -12.71
C GLY A 195 -4.16 -53.15 -14.12
N GLY A 196 -4.00 -52.21 -15.05
CA GLY A 196 -4.24 -52.42 -16.48
C GLY A 196 -3.15 -53.27 -17.14
N TYR A 197 -2.80 -54.42 -16.55
CA TYR A 197 -1.63 -55.20 -16.95
C TYR A 197 -1.87 -56.08 -18.19
N GLU A 198 -0.80 -56.26 -18.98
CA GLU A 198 -0.83 -57.21 -20.11
C GLU A 198 -1.11 -58.65 -19.66
N HIS A 199 -0.55 -59.08 -18.52
CA HIS A 199 -0.70 -60.45 -18.03
C HIS A 199 -2.13 -60.80 -17.54
N ILE A 200 -2.98 -59.79 -17.32
CA ILE A 200 -4.41 -59.99 -17.04
C ILE A 200 -5.28 -59.86 -18.31
N GLY A 201 -4.67 -59.64 -19.49
CA GLY A 201 -5.39 -59.46 -20.74
C GLY A 201 -6.01 -58.07 -20.92
N PHE A 202 -5.61 -57.08 -20.12
CA PHE A 202 -6.05 -55.69 -20.32
C PHE A 202 -5.57 -55.18 -21.69
N ASN A 203 -6.47 -54.59 -22.47
CA ASN A 203 -6.19 -54.15 -23.83
C ASN A 203 -7.05 -52.93 -24.21
N GLU A 204 -6.83 -52.42 -25.43
CA GLU A 204 -7.52 -51.23 -25.96
C GLU A 204 -9.05 -51.33 -25.91
N ALA A 205 -9.63 -52.51 -26.19
CA ALA A 205 -11.09 -52.68 -26.16
C ALA A 205 -11.66 -52.54 -24.74
N ILE A 206 -10.93 -53.02 -23.73
CA ILE A 206 -11.31 -52.87 -22.31
C ILE A 206 -11.15 -51.42 -21.87
N ALA A 207 -10.03 -50.78 -22.24
CA ALA A 207 -9.76 -49.37 -21.93
C ALA A 207 -10.85 -48.45 -22.48
N GLN A 208 -11.32 -48.68 -23.71
CA GLN A 208 -12.43 -47.93 -24.31
C GLN A 208 -13.76 -48.11 -23.55
N VAL A 209 -14.03 -49.32 -23.05
CA VAL A 209 -15.22 -49.60 -22.22
C VAL A 209 -15.17 -48.80 -20.91
N TYR A 210 -14.01 -48.73 -20.25
CA TYR A 210 -13.87 -47.96 -19.01
C TYR A 210 -13.86 -46.45 -19.25
N ALA A 211 -13.18 -45.98 -20.31
CA ALA A 211 -13.18 -44.58 -20.71
C ALA A 211 -14.60 -44.09 -21.01
N ALA A 212 -15.42 -44.89 -21.70
CA ALA A 212 -16.82 -44.58 -21.95
C ALA A 212 -17.64 -44.52 -20.64
N ALA A 213 -17.42 -45.46 -19.71
CA ALA A 213 -18.11 -45.48 -18.43
C ALA A 213 -17.80 -44.26 -17.56
N VAL A 214 -16.54 -43.84 -17.46
CA VAL A 214 -16.17 -42.66 -16.66
C VAL A 214 -16.59 -41.34 -17.31
N LYS A 215 -16.67 -41.29 -18.65
CA LYS A 215 -17.09 -40.09 -19.40
C LYS A 215 -18.61 -39.96 -19.54
N HIS A 216 -19.40 -40.91 -19.06
CA HIS A 216 -20.86 -40.89 -19.17
C HIS A 216 -21.49 -39.75 -18.34
N GLY A 217 -21.15 -39.64 -17.06
CA GLY A 217 -21.62 -38.54 -16.21
C GLY A 217 -20.86 -37.23 -16.39
N ASN A 218 -19.58 -37.29 -16.80
CA ASN A 218 -18.76 -36.12 -17.11
C ASN A 218 -17.94 -36.33 -18.40
N PRO A 219 -18.40 -35.82 -19.55
CA PRO A 219 -17.68 -35.94 -20.82
C PRO A 219 -16.29 -35.29 -20.83
N LYS A 220 -15.99 -34.41 -19.86
CA LYS A 220 -14.69 -33.73 -19.71
C LYS A 220 -13.76 -34.38 -18.69
N ALA A 221 -14.16 -35.47 -18.04
CA ALA A 221 -13.29 -36.18 -17.11
C ALA A 221 -12.08 -36.76 -17.85
N ILE A 222 -10.88 -36.59 -17.27
CA ILE A 222 -9.65 -37.20 -17.80
C ILE A 222 -9.45 -38.60 -17.21
N VAL A 223 -8.91 -39.55 -17.96
CA VAL A 223 -8.71 -40.93 -17.51
C VAL A 223 -7.33 -41.48 -17.88
N THR A 224 -6.80 -42.39 -17.06
CA THR A 224 -5.59 -43.17 -17.36
C THR A 224 -5.69 -44.60 -16.84
N PHE A 225 -4.88 -45.50 -17.39
CA PHE A 225 -4.82 -46.92 -17.05
C PHE A 225 -3.38 -47.35 -16.78
N ASN A 226 -3.09 -47.83 -15.57
CA ASN A 226 -1.75 -48.13 -15.14
C ASN A 226 -1.26 -49.51 -15.60
N PRO A 227 -0.20 -49.61 -16.43
CA PRO A 227 0.42 -50.89 -16.80
C PRO A 227 1.49 -51.36 -15.79
N GLY A 228 1.64 -50.68 -14.65
CA GLY A 228 2.67 -50.90 -13.64
C GLY A 228 3.73 -49.80 -13.65
N VAL A 229 4.87 -50.05 -12.99
CA VAL A 229 5.93 -49.06 -12.73
C VAL A 229 6.67 -48.62 -14.01
N ARG A 230 6.00 -47.85 -14.86
CA ARG A 230 6.47 -47.33 -16.16
C ARG A 230 5.76 -46.02 -16.49
N LEU A 231 6.43 -45.16 -17.26
CA LEU A 231 5.86 -43.92 -17.79
C LEU A 231 5.80 -44.00 -19.32
N ILE A 232 4.68 -44.49 -19.82
CA ILE A 232 4.37 -44.64 -21.24
C ILE A 232 2.93 -44.21 -21.49
N ARG A 233 2.58 -43.92 -22.75
CA ARG A 233 1.19 -44.02 -23.17
C ARG A 233 0.83 -45.50 -23.28
N TRP A 234 -0.11 -45.98 -22.47
CA TRP A 234 -0.46 -47.41 -22.45
C TRP A 234 -1.56 -47.75 -23.46
N THR A 235 -2.54 -46.87 -23.63
CA THR A 235 -3.69 -47.09 -24.53
C THR A 235 -4.04 -45.84 -25.34
N ASP A 236 -4.86 -45.98 -26.38
CA ASP A 236 -5.41 -44.83 -27.09
C ASP A 236 -6.59 -44.19 -26.34
N ALA A 237 -7.12 -44.86 -25.32
CA ALA A 237 -8.29 -44.41 -24.53
C ALA A 237 -7.94 -43.51 -23.33
N GLU A 238 -6.66 -43.39 -22.95
CA GLU A 238 -6.21 -42.51 -21.88
C GLU A 238 -5.88 -41.08 -22.35
N ASP A 239 -6.04 -40.13 -21.42
CA ASP A 239 -5.81 -38.70 -21.64
C ASP A 239 -4.44 -38.24 -21.08
N TYR A 240 -3.89 -38.99 -20.12
CA TYR A 240 -2.61 -38.71 -19.46
C TYR A 240 -1.93 -40.03 -19.08
N THR A 241 -0.61 -40.01 -18.90
CA THR A 241 0.13 -41.23 -18.51
C THR A 241 -0.11 -41.58 -17.04
N ALA A 242 -0.32 -42.85 -16.71
CA ALA A 242 -0.51 -43.27 -15.32
C ALA A 242 0.72 -42.94 -14.47
N GLY A 243 1.90 -43.24 -15.02
CA GLY A 243 3.19 -42.73 -14.58
C GLY A 243 3.59 -43.18 -13.18
N GLU A 244 3.26 -44.41 -12.80
CA GLU A 244 3.69 -44.98 -11.53
C GLU A 244 5.22 -45.10 -11.49
N LEU A 245 5.86 -44.42 -10.54
CA LEU A 245 7.31 -44.42 -10.36
C LEU A 245 7.70 -44.66 -8.91
N ASN A 246 8.54 -45.68 -8.67
CA ASN A 246 9.18 -45.89 -7.37
C ASN A 246 10.34 -44.90 -7.18
N GLU A 247 11.23 -44.78 -8.18
CA GLU A 247 12.37 -43.88 -8.17
C GLU A 247 12.21 -42.82 -9.28
N PRO A 248 11.71 -41.61 -8.95
CA PRO A 248 11.21 -40.68 -9.96
C PRO A 248 12.29 -39.80 -10.58
N PHE A 249 13.45 -39.64 -9.93
CA PHE A 249 14.37 -38.53 -10.21
C PHE A 249 15.06 -38.56 -11.58
N GLU A 250 15.08 -39.70 -12.25
CA GLU A 250 15.62 -39.83 -13.62
C GLU A 250 14.57 -39.51 -14.71
N PHE A 251 13.30 -39.38 -14.33
CA PHE A 251 12.19 -39.18 -15.26
C PHE A 251 11.85 -37.70 -15.37
N VAL A 252 12.28 -37.05 -16.45
CA VAL A 252 11.92 -35.67 -16.77
C VAL A 252 11.35 -35.64 -18.20
N PRO A 253 10.16 -35.06 -18.43
CA PRO A 253 9.61 -34.94 -19.78
C PRO A 253 10.56 -34.18 -20.70
N THR A 254 10.55 -34.46 -22.00
CA THR A 254 11.12 -33.54 -23.00
C THR A 254 10.08 -32.48 -23.40
N ASP A 255 8.82 -32.86 -23.44
CA ASP A 255 7.65 -32.04 -23.73
C ASP A 255 6.49 -32.46 -22.80
N ARG A 256 5.43 -31.64 -22.77
CA ARG A 256 4.17 -31.92 -22.08
C ARG A 256 3.52 -33.21 -22.57
N TRP A 257 3.74 -33.61 -23.83
CA TRP A 257 3.08 -34.74 -24.46
C TRP A 257 3.98 -35.98 -24.56
N VAL A 258 3.43 -37.15 -24.19
CA VAL A 258 3.99 -38.48 -24.47
C VAL A 258 3.03 -39.22 -25.38
N ASP A 259 3.39 -39.37 -26.65
CA ASP A 259 2.58 -40.04 -27.66
C ASP A 259 1.11 -39.54 -27.71
N GLY A 260 0.88 -38.27 -27.36
CA GLY A 260 -0.44 -37.63 -27.34
C GLY A 260 -1.18 -37.66 -26.00
N SER A 261 -0.65 -38.34 -24.97
CA SER A 261 -1.12 -38.25 -23.58
C SER A 261 -0.37 -37.14 -22.84
N GLN A 262 -1.03 -36.45 -21.91
CA GLN A 262 -0.36 -35.52 -20.99
C GLN A 262 0.65 -36.30 -20.14
N TRP A 263 1.91 -35.85 -20.11
CA TRP A 263 2.95 -36.41 -19.25
C TRP A 263 2.56 -36.20 -17.80
N HIS A 264 2.46 -37.29 -17.06
CA HIS A 264 2.15 -37.29 -15.64
C HIS A 264 2.93 -38.41 -14.94
N ALA A 265 3.40 -38.12 -13.72
CA ALA A 265 4.03 -39.07 -12.83
C ALA A 265 3.31 -39.11 -11.47
N LEU A 266 3.03 -40.32 -10.98
CA LEU A 266 2.57 -40.61 -9.63
C LEU A 266 3.69 -41.32 -8.87
N THR A 267 4.05 -40.81 -7.70
CA THR A 267 5.08 -41.41 -6.82
C THR A 267 4.74 -41.15 -5.36
N TYR A 268 5.34 -41.88 -4.43
CA TYR A 268 5.06 -41.76 -2.99
C TYR A 268 6.11 -40.96 -2.24
N LEU A 269 5.66 -40.19 -1.25
CA LEU A 269 6.50 -39.33 -0.42
C LEU A 269 7.16 -40.09 0.73
N GLY A 270 6.51 -41.14 1.24
CA GLY A 270 7.02 -41.99 2.32
C GLY A 270 7.94 -43.12 1.85
N SER A 271 8.19 -44.11 2.70
CA SER A 271 9.05 -45.26 2.36
C SER A 271 8.40 -46.27 1.40
N ARG A 272 7.07 -46.23 1.25
CA ARG A 272 6.26 -47.04 0.33
C ARG A 272 4.92 -46.34 0.08
N TRP A 273 4.14 -46.85 -0.87
CA TRP A 273 2.76 -46.41 -1.11
C TRP A 273 1.93 -46.43 0.19
N GLY A 274 1.25 -45.32 0.47
CA GLY A 274 0.40 -45.10 1.66
C GLY A 274 1.16 -44.94 2.98
N ALA A 275 2.50 -44.88 2.98
CA ALA A 275 3.28 -44.68 4.20
C ALA A 275 3.24 -43.21 4.68
N ARG A 276 3.32 -43.04 6.01
CA ARG A 276 3.20 -41.74 6.70
C ARG A 276 4.54 -41.05 6.99
N ASP A 277 5.66 -41.73 6.74
CA ASP A 277 7.01 -41.20 6.87
C ASP A 277 7.43 -40.38 5.63
N ILE A 278 8.68 -39.93 5.59
CA ILE A 278 9.29 -39.23 4.44
C ILE A 278 10.57 -39.96 4.02
N ARG A 279 10.89 -40.00 2.72
CA ARG A 279 12.09 -40.72 2.22
C ARG A 279 13.19 -39.86 1.57
N TYR A 280 12.90 -38.66 1.06
CA TYR A 280 13.87 -37.78 0.40
C TYR A 280 13.77 -36.34 0.92
N SER A 281 14.77 -35.49 0.64
CA SER A 281 14.74 -34.08 1.04
C SER A 281 13.79 -33.25 0.17
N ASP A 282 13.28 -32.16 0.74
CA ASP A 282 12.47 -31.15 0.06
C ASP A 282 13.22 -30.48 -1.11
N GLU A 283 14.54 -30.27 -0.99
CA GLU A 283 15.40 -29.77 -2.06
C GLU A 283 15.42 -30.72 -3.27
N GLN A 284 15.60 -32.02 -3.01
CA GLN A 284 15.67 -33.03 -4.06
C GLN A 284 14.33 -33.13 -4.82
N TRP A 285 13.22 -33.15 -4.08
CA TRP A 285 11.88 -33.10 -4.65
C TRP A 285 11.64 -31.83 -5.46
N ALA A 286 11.94 -30.66 -4.92
CA ALA A 286 11.72 -29.38 -5.60
C ALA A 286 12.54 -29.26 -6.89
N LYS A 287 13.80 -29.73 -6.89
CA LYS A 287 14.65 -29.73 -8.09
C LYS A 287 14.05 -30.57 -9.21
N TRP A 288 13.62 -31.80 -8.89
CA TRP A 288 13.03 -32.70 -9.88
C TRP A 288 11.67 -32.21 -10.36
N MET A 289 10.77 -31.86 -9.43
CA MET A 289 9.45 -31.31 -9.77
C MET A 289 9.60 -30.03 -10.61
N GLY A 290 10.52 -29.14 -10.27
CA GLY A 290 10.78 -27.93 -11.06
C GLY A 290 11.16 -28.24 -12.51
N ALA A 291 12.01 -29.25 -12.73
CA ALA A 291 12.40 -29.69 -14.07
C ALA A 291 11.24 -30.31 -14.88
N VAL A 292 10.33 -31.02 -14.20
CA VAL A 292 9.12 -31.61 -14.79
C VAL A 292 8.10 -30.52 -15.16
N LEU A 293 7.78 -29.64 -14.21
CA LEU A 293 6.78 -28.57 -14.38
C LEU A 293 7.22 -27.57 -15.46
N ALA A 294 8.51 -27.26 -15.54
CA ALA A 294 9.07 -26.36 -16.56
C ALA A 294 8.82 -26.86 -18.00
N ARG A 295 8.57 -28.15 -18.18
CA ARG A 295 8.27 -28.78 -19.49
C ARG A 295 6.80 -29.19 -19.61
N GLY A 296 5.94 -28.70 -18.71
CA GLY A 296 4.50 -28.93 -18.74
C GLY A 296 4.07 -30.32 -18.27
N GLY A 297 4.94 -31.10 -17.63
CA GLY A 297 4.54 -32.34 -16.95
C GLY A 297 3.77 -32.07 -15.66
N VAL A 298 3.11 -33.09 -15.14
CA VAL A 298 2.30 -33.04 -13.91
C VAL A 298 2.79 -34.09 -12.91
N VAL A 299 2.83 -33.75 -11.62
CA VAL A 299 3.27 -34.67 -10.55
C VAL A 299 2.16 -34.90 -9.52
N THR A 300 1.89 -36.14 -9.18
CA THR A 300 1.05 -36.51 -8.02
C THR A 300 1.90 -37.16 -6.94
N LEU A 301 1.78 -36.69 -5.71
CA LEU A 301 2.48 -37.25 -4.54
C LEU A 301 1.52 -38.07 -3.68
N ASP A 302 1.74 -39.38 -3.59
CA ASP A 302 1.05 -40.25 -2.65
C ASP A 302 1.56 -40.06 -1.22
N MET A 303 0.60 -39.97 -0.29
CA MET A 303 0.81 -39.65 1.11
C MET A 303 -0.07 -40.54 2.00
N GLY A 304 0.39 -40.81 3.21
CA GLY A 304 -0.22 -41.81 4.08
C GLY A 304 -1.44 -41.31 4.87
N PRO A 305 -2.62 -41.95 4.76
CA PRO A 305 -3.79 -41.56 5.56
C PRO A 305 -3.64 -41.88 7.05
N ASN A 306 -4.34 -41.12 7.89
CA ASN A 306 -4.46 -41.43 9.31
C ASN A 306 -5.68 -42.30 9.58
N TYR A 307 -5.49 -43.45 10.23
CA TYR A 307 -6.57 -44.32 10.70
C TYR A 307 -6.78 -44.23 12.22
N ASP A 308 -5.85 -43.63 12.95
CA ASP A 308 -5.88 -43.57 14.40
C ASP A 308 -6.42 -42.21 14.87
N PRO A 309 -7.64 -42.14 15.43
CA PRO A 309 -8.21 -40.89 15.92
C PRO A 309 -7.42 -40.28 17.09
N GLN A 310 -6.55 -41.05 17.77
CA GLN A 310 -5.66 -40.53 18.82
C GLN A 310 -4.43 -39.83 18.25
N ALA A 311 -4.01 -40.19 17.04
CA ALA A 311 -2.88 -39.57 16.35
C ALA A 311 -3.25 -38.30 15.56
N GLY A 312 -4.55 -37.99 15.46
CA GLY A 312 -5.09 -36.83 14.75
C GLY A 312 -6.43 -37.13 14.06
N PRO A 313 -6.96 -36.19 13.27
CA PRO A 313 -8.19 -36.41 12.51
C PRO A 313 -8.07 -37.62 11.57
N VAL A 314 -9.09 -38.48 11.52
CA VAL A 314 -9.10 -39.65 10.62
C VAL A 314 -9.15 -39.15 9.18
N GLY A 315 -8.33 -39.72 8.31
CA GLY A 315 -8.21 -39.28 6.92
C GLY A 315 -7.22 -38.12 6.70
N SER A 316 -6.59 -37.58 7.74
CA SER A 316 -5.53 -36.57 7.58
C SER A 316 -4.17 -37.16 7.19
N PHE A 317 -3.34 -36.36 6.54
CA PHE A 317 -1.93 -36.68 6.27
C PHE A 317 -1.04 -36.47 7.50
N ALA A 318 0.13 -37.11 7.50
CA ALA A 318 1.14 -36.89 8.52
C ALA A 318 1.69 -35.45 8.47
N ALA A 319 1.90 -34.83 9.63
CA ALA A 319 2.36 -33.44 9.71
C ALA A 319 3.70 -33.22 8.98
N GLU A 320 4.64 -34.15 9.10
CA GLU A 320 5.93 -34.09 8.41
C GLU A 320 5.80 -34.07 6.89
N GLN A 321 4.88 -34.87 6.34
CA GLN A 321 4.59 -34.89 4.91
C GLN A 321 3.96 -33.56 4.46
N VAL A 322 3.03 -32.99 5.24
CA VAL A 322 2.42 -31.67 4.95
C VAL A 322 3.48 -30.58 4.93
N THR A 323 4.35 -30.53 5.94
CA THR A 323 5.46 -29.57 6.02
C THR A 323 6.43 -29.73 4.84
N GLN A 324 6.72 -30.96 4.43
CA GLN A 324 7.61 -31.21 3.30
C GLN A 324 7.03 -30.70 1.98
N VAL A 325 5.74 -30.93 1.71
CA VAL A 325 5.10 -30.42 0.47
C VAL A 325 5.04 -28.89 0.47
N GLN A 326 4.79 -28.26 1.62
CA GLN A 326 4.87 -26.80 1.76
C GLN A 326 6.28 -26.26 1.44
N ALA A 327 7.32 -26.93 1.92
CA ALA A 327 8.71 -26.56 1.64
C ALA A 327 9.07 -26.73 0.15
N ILE A 328 8.62 -27.82 -0.48
CA ILE A 328 8.77 -28.05 -1.92
C ILE A 328 8.12 -26.91 -2.70
N LYS A 329 6.87 -26.55 -2.36
CA LYS A 329 6.14 -25.45 -3.01
C LYS A 329 6.92 -24.13 -2.92
N ALA A 330 7.39 -23.76 -1.73
CA ALA A 330 8.14 -22.53 -1.53
C ALA A 330 9.40 -22.44 -2.43
N ARG A 331 10.07 -23.58 -2.67
CA ARG A 331 11.24 -23.65 -3.56
C ARG A 331 10.87 -23.53 -5.03
N LEU A 332 9.78 -24.19 -5.45
CA LEU A 332 9.26 -24.08 -6.82
C LEU A 332 8.87 -22.63 -7.15
N ASP A 333 8.21 -21.94 -6.21
CA ASP A 333 7.84 -20.53 -6.37
C ASP A 333 9.09 -19.62 -6.50
N ALA A 334 10.13 -19.86 -5.70
CA ALA A 334 11.37 -19.09 -5.76
C ALA A 334 12.13 -19.24 -7.09
N SER A 335 12.08 -20.43 -7.71
CA SER A 335 12.77 -20.74 -8.97
C SER A 335 12.06 -20.22 -10.23
N SER A 336 10.75 -19.98 -10.16
CA SER A 336 9.89 -19.61 -11.30
C SER A 336 9.60 -18.11 -11.41
N ALA A 337 10.03 -17.30 -10.43
CA ALA A 337 9.87 -15.86 -10.47
C ALA A 337 10.59 -15.26 -11.69
N LYS A 338 9.82 -14.71 -12.64
CA LYS A 338 10.35 -13.74 -13.62
C LYS A 338 11.14 -12.69 -12.84
N LYS A 339 12.44 -12.53 -13.14
CA LYS A 339 13.24 -11.45 -12.56
C LYS A 339 12.72 -10.13 -13.12
N HIS A 340 11.77 -9.54 -12.40
CA HIS A 340 11.31 -8.18 -12.62
C HIS A 340 12.45 -7.19 -12.35
N PRO A 341 12.45 -6.01 -13.00
CA PRO A 341 13.38 -4.95 -12.65
C PRO A 341 13.28 -4.59 -11.16
N SER A 342 14.38 -4.13 -10.57
CA SER A 342 14.38 -3.64 -9.19
C SER A 342 13.44 -2.45 -9.04
N ARG A 343 12.63 -2.47 -7.98
CA ARG A 343 11.73 -1.38 -7.62
C ARG A 343 12.40 -0.49 -6.57
N LEU A 344 12.24 0.82 -6.67
CA LEU A 344 12.88 1.78 -5.77
C LEU A 344 12.20 1.79 -4.39
N LYS A 345 12.98 1.92 -3.33
CA LYS A 345 12.43 2.19 -2.00
C LYS A 345 11.94 3.64 -1.93
N ARG A 346 11.07 3.95 -0.97
CA ARG A 346 10.65 5.34 -0.68
C ARG A 346 11.82 6.29 -0.47
N ALA A 347 12.88 5.81 0.19
CA ALA A 347 14.09 6.60 0.43
C ALA A 347 14.80 7.06 -0.86
N ASP A 348 14.61 6.34 -1.97
CA ASP A 348 15.25 6.64 -3.26
C ASP A 348 14.23 7.22 -4.28
N SER A 349 12.97 7.37 -3.89
CA SER A 349 11.87 7.79 -4.75
C SER A 349 11.75 9.30 -4.79
N PHE A 350 11.79 9.88 -5.99
CA PHE A 350 11.68 11.33 -6.19
C PHE A 350 10.30 11.77 -6.67
N PHE A 351 9.66 10.99 -7.54
CA PHE A 351 8.40 11.37 -8.17
C PHE A 351 7.40 10.20 -8.17
N GLY A 352 6.15 10.47 -7.78
CA GLY A 352 5.09 9.47 -7.84
C GLY A 352 3.71 10.04 -8.14
N LEU A 353 2.75 9.13 -8.25
CA LEU A 353 1.35 9.43 -8.53
C LEU A 353 0.47 8.80 -7.46
N HIS A 354 -0.57 9.51 -7.06
CA HIS A 354 -1.59 9.01 -6.14
C HIS A 354 -2.95 8.96 -6.83
N PHE A 355 -3.61 7.81 -6.77
CA PHE A 355 -4.98 7.62 -7.23
C PHE A 355 -5.87 7.29 -6.06
N ASP A 356 -6.83 8.17 -5.80
CA ASP A 356 -7.80 8.03 -4.73
C ASP A 356 -9.18 7.68 -5.30
N PHE A 357 -9.85 6.72 -4.66
CA PHE A 357 -11.10 6.16 -5.13
C PHE A 357 -12.22 6.21 -4.08
N HIS A 358 -11.89 5.95 -2.81
CA HIS A 358 -12.86 5.89 -1.71
C HIS A 358 -14.10 5.04 -2.06
N ALA A 359 -13.92 3.72 -2.07
CA ALA A 359 -15.00 2.79 -2.39
C ALA A 359 -16.23 3.02 -1.50
N GLY A 360 -17.42 3.00 -2.11
CA GLY A 360 -18.69 3.21 -1.44
C GLY A 360 -19.68 2.08 -1.68
N THR A 361 -20.84 2.15 -1.04
CA THR A 361 -21.95 1.19 -1.23
C THR A 361 -22.57 1.26 -2.63
N ASP A 362 -22.25 2.28 -3.40
CA ASP A 362 -22.62 2.46 -4.80
C ASP A 362 -21.64 1.79 -5.80
N CYS A 363 -20.51 1.25 -5.32
CA CYS A 363 -19.51 0.59 -6.16
C CYS A 363 -19.87 -0.88 -6.41
N THR A 364 -20.50 -1.17 -7.55
CA THR A 364 -20.93 -2.54 -7.93
C THR A 364 -20.14 -3.15 -9.09
N GLU A 365 -19.26 -2.37 -9.75
CA GLU A 365 -18.55 -2.79 -10.96
C GLU A 365 -17.04 -2.49 -10.92
N ILE A 366 -16.40 -2.59 -9.76
CA ILE A 366 -14.96 -2.28 -9.62
C ILE A 366 -14.12 -3.18 -10.54
N GLY A 367 -13.15 -2.58 -11.24
CA GLY A 367 -12.26 -3.26 -12.17
C GLY A 367 -12.80 -3.36 -13.60
N LYS A 368 -14.07 -2.98 -13.88
CA LYS A 368 -14.72 -3.13 -15.19
C LYS A 368 -13.93 -2.53 -16.36
N ASN A 369 -13.38 -1.32 -16.17
CA ASN A 369 -12.60 -0.62 -17.21
C ASN A 369 -11.13 -0.40 -16.83
N THR A 370 -10.62 -1.08 -15.79
CA THR A 370 -9.19 -1.01 -15.48
C THR A 370 -8.45 -1.99 -16.38
N THR A 371 -7.69 -1.48 -17.34
CA THR A 371 -6.97 -2.31 -18.33
C THR A 371 -5.46 -2.22 -18.16
N ARG A 372 -4.74 -3.21 -18.70
CA ARG A 372 -3.26 -3.20 -18.72
C ARG A 372 -2.75 -1.98 -19.48
N GLU A 373 -3.32 -1.72 -20.65
CA GLU A 373 -2.90 -0.65 -21.56
C GLU A 373 -3.04 0.73 -20.89
N MET A 374 -4.10 0.92 -20.10
CA MET A 374 -4.31 2.13 -19.30
C MET A 374 -3.17 2.36 -18.30
N ILE A 375 -2.78 1.31 -17.56
CA ILE A 375 -1.72 1.37 -16.56
C ILE A 375 -0.35 1.58 -17.23
N GLU A 376 -0.09 0.87 -18.31
CA GLU A 376 1.14 1.03 -19.11
C GLU A 376 1.27 2.46 -19.65
N LYS A 377 0.17 3.04 -20.14
CA LYS A 377 0.15 4.42 -20.64
C LYS A 377 0.48 5.44 -19.54
N VAL A 378 -0.02 5.24 -18.31
CA VAL A 378 0.37 6.08 -17.16
C VAL A 378 1.87 5.98 -16.91
N ILE A 379 2.39 4.75 -16.77
CA ILE A 379 3.81 4.51 -16.45
C ILE A 379 4.72 5.05 -17.56
N ASP A 380 4.40 4.79 -18.82
CA ASP A 380 5.25 5.16 -19.96
C ASP A 380 5.31 6.68 -20.15
N GLN A 381 4.22 7.41 -19.91
CA GLN A 381 4.16 8.87 -20.09
C GLN A 381 4.69 9.65 -18.88
N THR A 382 4.53 9.13 -17.67
CA THR A 382 4.90 9.87 -16.44
C THR A 382 6.18 9.36 -15.79
N ARG A 383 6.60 8.13 -16.11
CA ARG A 383 7.79 7.47 -15.56
C ARG A 383 7.91 7.63 -14.04
N PRO A 384 6.92 7.19 -13.25
CA PRO A 384 6.94 7.38 -11.81
C PRO A 384 7.92 6.40 -11.14
N ASP A 385 8.52 6.79 -10.03
CA ASP A 385 9.31 5.86 -9.18
C ASP A 385 8.36 4.91 -8.42
N TYR A 386 7.18 5.44 -8.08
CA TYR A 386 6.14 4.72 -7.36
C TYR A 386 4.75 5.20 -7.77
N ILE A 387 3.78 4.30 -7.65
CA ILE A 387 2.36 4.61 -7.78
C ILE A 387 1.67 4.20 -6.48
N GLN A 388 0.83 5.09 -5.98
CA GLN A 388 -0.06 4.84 -4.86
C GLN A 388 -1.50 4.72 -5.37
N ILE A 389 -2.19 3.63 -5.04
CA ILE A 389 -3.60 3.43 -5.39
C ILE A 389 -4.42 3.14 -4.14
N ASP A 390 -5.66 3.63 -4.11
CA ASP A 390 -6.63 3.28 -3.07
C ASP A 390 -6.84 1.77 -2.97
N CYS A 391 -6.80 1.27 -1.73
CA CYS A 391 -7.20 -0.08 -1.38
C CYS A 391 -8.33 -0.11 -0.34
N LYS A 392 -8.43 0.91 0.51
CA LYS A 392 -9.51 1.11 1.48
C LYS A 392 -9.55 2.59 1.89
N GLY A 393 -10.61 3.29 1.55
CA GLY A 393 -10.80 4.69 1.95
C GLY A 393 -11.55 4.84 3.28
N HIS A 394 -11.77 6.08 3.74
CA HIS A 394 -12.47 6.41 5.00
C HIS A 394 -13.86 5.77 5.20
N PRO A 395 -14.69 5.55 4.16
CA PRO A 395 -15.92 4.78 4.32
C PRO A 395 -15.72 3.38 4.90
N GLY A 396 -14.50 2.82 4.84
CA GLY A 396 -14.15 1.51 5.42
C GLY A 396 -14.37 0.33 4.47
N LEU A 397 -14.72 0.59 3.21
CA LEU A 397 -14.88 -0.42 2.17
C LEU A 397 -13.63 -0.51 1.31
N SER A 398 -13.19 -1.75 1.07
CA SER A 398 -12.00 -2.04 0.29
C SER A 398 -12.32 -2.05 -1.21
N SER A 399 -11.44 -1.44 -2.01
CA SER A 399 -11.52 -1.35 -3.47
C SER A 399 -10.83 -2.52 -4.20
N TYR A 400 -10.55 -3.60 -3.47
CA TYR A 400 -10.05 -4.88 -3.95
C TYR A 400 -10.79 -6.02 -3.22
N PRO A 401 -10.82 -7.24 -3.79
CA PRO A 401 -11.59 -8.37 -3.23
C PRO A 401 -10.87 -9.00 -2.03
N THR A 402 -10.78 -8.24 -0.93
CA THR A 402 -10.09 -8.63 0.31
C THR A 402 -10.74 -9.85 0.96
N LYS A 403 -9.91 -10.72 1.54
CA LYS A 403 -10.32 -11.81 2.44
C LYS A 403 -10.46 -11.35 3.89
N VAL A 404 -9.98 -10.15 4.20
CA VAL A 404 -9.94 -9.57 5.55
C VAL A 404 -10.75 -8.26 5.57
N GLY A 405 -11.85 -8.27 6.31
CA GLY A 405 -12.69 -7.08 6.49
C GLY A 405 -13.73 -6.90 5.39
N ASN A 406 -14.00 -5.64 5.04
CA ASN A 406 -15.18 -5.27 4.25
C ASN A 406 -14.77 -4.86 2.84
N GLN A 407 -15.14 -5.65 1.84
CA GLN A 407 -15.00 -5.28 0.43
C GLN A 407 -16.21 -4.50 -0.08
N ALA A 408 -16.02 -3.70 -1.12
CA ALA A 408 -17.11 -3.02 -1.81
C ALA A 408 -18.14 -4.02 -2.42
N PRO A 409 -19.38 -3.58 -2.69
CA PRO A 409 -20.47 -4.49 -3.10
C PRO A 409 -20.24 -5.32 -4.37
N GLY A 410 -19.41 -4.89 -5.32
CA GLY A 410 -19.22 -5.65 -6.55
C GLY A 410 -17.93 -5.38 -7.31
N PHE A 411 -17.36 -6.47 -7.82
CA PHE A 411 -16.14 -6.53 -8.61
C PHE A 411 -16.43 -7.24 -9.94
N VAL A 412 -16.04 -6.61 -11.05
CA VAL A 412 -15.97 -7.25 -12.36
C VAL A 412 -14.57 -7.85 -12.59
N GLY A 413 -13.55 -7.26 -11.96
CA GLY A 413 -12.18 -7.77 -11.97
C GLY A 413 -11.42 -7.35 -10.71
N ASP A 414 -10.15 -7.76 -10.63
CA ASP A 414 -9.24 -7.37 -9.55
C ASP A 414 -8.26 -6.29 -10.06
N PRO A 415 -8.60 -4.99 -9.91
CA PRO A 415 -7.76 -3.91 -10.42
C PRO A 415 -6.41 -3.86 -9.71
N LEU A 416 -6.35 -4.15 -8.41
CA LEU A 416 -5.13 -4.09 -7.61
C LEU A 416 -4.11 -5.12 -8.10
N ARG A 417 -4.55 -6.34 -8.39
CA ARG A 417 -3.70 -7.39 -8.97
C ARG A 417 -3.15 -7.00 -10.34
N LEU A 418 -3.96 -6.33 -11.16
CA LEU A 418 -3.53 -5.83 -12.47
C LEU A 418 -2.51 -4.70 -12.34
N TRP A 419 -2.75 -3.71 -11.47
CA TRP A 419 -1.77 -2.66 -11.12
C TRP A 419 -0.45 -3.27 -10.64
N ARG A 420 -0.50 -4.23 -9.73
CA ARG A 420 0.71 -4.91 -9.24
C ARG A 420 1.47 -5.59 -10.36
N GLN A 421 0.78 -6.36 -11.21
CA GLN A 421 1.43 -7.07 -12.30
C GLN A 421 2.20 -6.11 -13.21
N VAL A 422 1.53 -5.05 -13.69
CA VAL A 422 2.14 -4.10 -14.62
C VAL A 422 3.27 -3.30 -13.96
N THR A 423 3.07 -2.81 -12.74
CA THR A 423 4.11 -2.07 -12.01
C THR A 423 5.35 -2.93 -11.73
N ALA A 424 5.19 -4.21 -11.37
CA ALA A 424 6.30 -5.13 -11.18
C ALA A 424 7.07 -5.36 -12.49
N GLU A 425 6.37 -5.61 -13.60
CA GLU A 425 6.97 -5.75 -14.93
C GLU A 425 7.75 -4.49 -15.37
N ARG A 426 7.35 -3.31 -14.91
CA ARG A 426 7.97 -2.02 -15.25
C ARG A 426 8.97 -1.48 -14.21
N GLY A 427 9.21 -2.19 -13.11
CA GLY A 427 10.13 -1.73 -12.06
C GLY A 427 9.61 -0.55 -11.23
N VAL A 428 8.28 -0.35 -11.19
CA VAL A 428 7.63 0.72 -10.43
C VAL A 428 7.14 0.17 -9.10
N SER A 429 7.43 0.87 -8.00
CA SER A 429 6.93 0.49 -6.68
C SER A 429 5.43 0.74 -6.55
N LEU A 430 4.70 -0.16 -5.91
CA LEU A 430 3.26 -0.03 -5.69
C LEU A 430 2.96 0.11 -4.20
N TYR A 431 2.34 1.23 -3.83
CA TYR A 431 1.91 1.53 -2.47
C TYR A 431 0.40 1.64 -2.38
N MET A 432 -0.14 1.30 -1.23
CA MET A 432 -1.58 1.37 -0.98
C MET A 432 -1.94 2.66 -0.26
N HIS A 433 -2.95 3.39 -0.77
CA HIS A 433 -3.71 4.32 0.06
C HIS A 433 -4.67 3.50 0.92
N TYR A 434 -4.49 3.57 2.23
CA TYR A 434 -5.22 2.77 3.22
C TYR A 434 -5.72 3.67 4.34
N SER A 435 -7.02 3.64 4.66
CA SER A 435 -7.57 4.36 5.80
C SER A 435 -7.37 3.60 7.10
N GLY A 436 -6.58 4.17 8.01
CA GLY A 436 -6.23 3.64 9.32
C GLY A 436 -7.33 3.88 10.36
N VAL A 437 -7.10 4.81 11.30
CA VAL A 437 -7.99 5.03 12.46
C VAL A 437 -9.39 5.49 12.06
N TRP A 438 -9.53 6.22 10.96
CA TRP A 438 -10.84 6.46 10.37
C TRP A 438 -11.31 5.20 9.63
N ASP A 439 -12.32 4.51 10.17
CA ASP A 439 -12.99 3.40 9.50
C ASP A 439 -14.47 3.35 9.88
N SER A 440 -15.31 4.00 9.07
CA SER A 440 -16.75 4.11 9.35
C SER A 440 -17.47 2.76 9.27
N GLU A 441 -17.07 1.86 8.38
CA GLU A 441 -17.72 0.56 8.21
C GLU A 441 -17.35 -0.42 9.34
N ALA A 442 -16.08 -0.46 9.75
CA ALA A 442 -15.65 -1.27 10.88
C ALA A 442 -16.41 -0.87 12.15
N ILE A 443 -16.60 0.44 12.40
CA ILE A 443 -17.37 0.95 13.54
C ILE A 443 -18.85 0.63 13.41
N ARG A 444 -19.43 0.71 12.20
CA ARG A 444 -20.83 0.36 11.99
C ARG A 444 -21.11 -1.10 12.34
N LEU A 445 -20.19 -2.00 12.00
CA LEU A 445 -20.28 -3.44 12.28
C LEU A 445 -19.87 -3.80 13.71
N HIS A 446 -18.90 -3.08 14.26
CA HIS A 446 -18.35 -3.28 15.60
C HIS A 446 -18.32 -1.96 16.39
N PRO A 447 -19.47 -1.46 16.88
CA PRO A 447 -19.53 -0.19 17.61
C PRO A 447 -18.69 -0.16 18.89
N ASP A 448 -18.34 -1.33 19.44
CA ASP A 448 -17.44 -1.49 20.58
C ASP A 448 -15.97 -1.15 20.24
N TRP A 449 -15.57 -1.20 18.97
CA TRP A 449 -14.22 -0.82 18.53
C TRP A 449 -14.03 0.70 18.43
N ALA A 450 -15.12 1.48 18.46
CA ALA A 450 -15.06 2.92 18.35
C ALA A 450 -14.53 3.60 19.62
N VAL A 451 -13.87 4.75 19.42
CA VAL A 451 -13.61 5.71 20.49
C VAL A 451 -14.91 6.04 21.21
N THR A 452 -14.84 6.13 22.54
CA THR A 452 -15.96 6.66 23.35
C THR A 452 -15.75 8.14 23.56
N ASN A 453 -16.72 8.96 23.19
CA ASN A 453 -16.68 10.41 23.34
C ASN A 453 -16.88 10.83 24.81
N ALA A 454 -16.61 12.12 25.09
CA ALA A 454 -16.76 12.69 26.43
C ALA A 454 -18.19 12.65 26.99
N ASP A 455 -19.22 12.47 26.15
CA ASP A 455 -20.62 12.30 26.58
C ASP A 455 -21.02 10.82 26.77
N GLY A 456 -20.09 9.88 26.55
CA GLY A 456 -20.32 8.44 26.61
C GLY A 456 -20.82 7.81 25.30
N SER A 457 -21.11 8.61 24.26
CA SER A 457 -21.50 8.09 22.95
C SER A 457 -20.31 7.47 22.20
N LYS A 458 -20.58 6.57 21.26
CA LYS A 458 -19.56 6.01 20.37
C LYS A 458 -19.30 6.95 19.19
N ASN A 459 -18.02 7.19 18.90
CA ASN A 459 -17.60 7.90 17.70
C ASN A 459 -18.02 7.08 16.47
N LYS A 460 -18.43 7.75 15.38
CA LYS A 460 -18.93 7.06 14.17
C LYS A 460 -17.82 6.78 13.14
N ASN A 461 -16.63 7.35 13.34
CA ASN A 461 -15.55 7.36 12.37
C ASN A 461 -14.22 6.88 12.94
N ALA A 462 -13.88 7.24 14.18
CA ALA A 462 -12.58 6.95 14.78
C ALA A 462 -12.57 5.68 15.65
N THR A 463 -11.67 4.75 15.35
CA THR A 463 -11.44 3.52 16.12
C THR A 463 -10.58 3.79 17.37
N SER A 464 -10.83 3.04 18.44
CA SER A 464 -10.04 3.11 19.69
C SER A 464 -8.69 2.40 19.55
N PHE A 465 -7.61 3.01 20.06
CA PHE A 465 -6.30 2.36 20.20
C PHE A 465 -6.28 1.24 21.26
N PHE A 466 -7.28 1.21 22.13
CA PHE A 466 -7.44 0.23 23.19
C PHE A 466 -8.40 -0.90 22.79
N GLY A 467 -8.96 -0.82 21.58
CA GLY A 467 -9.83 -1.84 21.00
C GLY A 467 -9.08 -2.80 20.08
N PRO A 468 -9.76 -3.83 19.55
CA PRO A 468 -9.13 -4.89 18.77
C PRO A 468 -8.95 -4.56 17.27
N TYR A 469 -9.26 -3.34 16.83
CA TYR A 469 -9.22 -2.94 15.41
C TYR A 469 -7.86 -3.24 14.75
N ALA A 470 -6.76 -2.92 15.44
CA ALA A 470 -5.41 -3.17 14.93
C ALA A 470 -5.18 -4.65 14.64
N ASP A 471 -5.50 -5.51 15.61
CA ASP A 471 -5.22 -6.94 15.58
C ASP A 471 -6.17 -7.72 14.68
N GLN A 472 -7.45 -7.32 14.61
CA GLN A 472 -8.48 -8.06 13.89
C GLN A 472 -8.68 -7.58 12.44
N LEU A 473 -8.32 -6.34 12.11
CA LEU A 473 -8.55 -5.78 10.78
C LEU A 473 -7.29 -5.17 10.15
N LEU A 474 -6.70 -4.14 10.76
CA LEU A 474 -5.58 -3.41 10.13
C LEU A 474 -4.37 -4.30 9.84
N ILE A 475 -3.82 -4.98 10.84
CA ILE A 475 -2.60 -5.80 10.71
C ILE A 475 -2.85 -6.98 9.76
N PRO A 476 -3.95 -7.77 9.89
CA PRO A 476 -4.21 -8.86 8.95
C PRO A 476 -4.41 -8.36 7.52
N GLN A 477 -5.05 -7.21 7.31
CA GLN A 477 -5.29 -6.68 5.97
C GLN A 477 -4.00 -6.13 5.33
N LEU A 478 -3.14 -5.45 6.11
CA LEU A 478 -1.79 -5.05 5.63
C LEU A 478 -0.92 -6.28 5.30
N ARG A 479 -1.03 -7.36 6.08
CA ARG A 479 -0.35 -8.64 5.78
C ARG A 479 -0.90 -9.32 4.52
N GLU A 480 -2.21 -9.25 4.27
CA GLU A 480 -2.82 -9.71 3.02
C GLU A 480 -2.25 -8.93 1.81
N LEU A 481 -2.21 -7.61 1.89
CA LEU A 481 -1.65 -6.74 0.85
C LEU A 481 -0.17 -7.06 0.59
N ALA A 482 0.62 -7.27 1.65
CA ALA A 482 2.03 -7.61 1.54
C ALA A 482 2.28 -9.01 0.95
N GLY A 483 1.51 -10.01 1.39
CA GLY A 483 1.71 -11.41 1.04
C GLY A 483 1.02 -11.82 -0.26
N ASP A 484 -0.31 -11.73 -0.29
CA ASP A 484 -1.13 -12.23 -1.41
C ASP A 484 -0.99 -11.34 -2.65
N TYR A 485 -0.84 -10.03 -2.44
CA TYR A 485 -0.70 -9.05 -3.52
C TYR A 485 0.74 -8.59 -3.77
N GLY A 486 1.68 -8.77 -2.84
CA GLY A 486 3.08 -8.39 -3.07
C GLY A 486 3.28 -6.89 -3.30
N VAL A 487 2.48 -6.03 -2.65
CA VAL A 487 2.68 -4.57 -2.69
C VAL A 487 3.95 -4.19 -1.91
N ASP A 488 4.56 -3.06 -2.26
CA ASP A 488 5.82 -2.63 -1.66
C ASP A 488 5.61 -1.85 -0.35
N GLY A 489 4.38 -1.37 -0.11
CA GLY A 489 4.06 -0.65 1.13
C GLY A 489 2.64 -0.09 1.20
N ALA A 490 2.38 0.67 2.25
CA ALA A 490 1.14 1.42 2.44
C ALA A 490 1.41 2.82 3.03
N TRP A 491 0.67 3.79 2.51
CA TRP A 491 0.51 5.12 3.07
C TRP A 491 -0.84 5.15 3.77
N VAL A 492 -0.78 5.18 5.10
CA VAL A 492 -1.96 5.01 5.95
C VAL A 492 -2.55 6.38 6.26
N ASP A 493 -3.68 6.70 5.64
CA ASP A 493 -4.42 7.94 5.86
C ASP A 493 -5.35 7.84 7.07
N GLY A 494 -5.79 8.98 7.60
CA GLY A 494 -6.77 9.03 8.67
C GLY A 494 -6.26 8.44 9.98
N GLU A 495 -4.96 8.22 10.15
CA GLU A 495 -4.37 7.84 11.43
C GLU A 495 -4.13 9.06 12.31
N CYS A 496 -3.20 9.94 11.94
CA CYS A 496 -2.79 11.08 12.75
C CYS A 496 -3.94 12.08 12.97
N TRP A 497 -4.47 12.65 11.88
CA TRP A 497 -5.40 13.78 11.94
C TRP A 497 -6.83 13.40 12.39
N ALA A 498 -7.22 12.12 12.28
CA ALA A 498 -8.55 11.67 12.70
C ALA A 498 -8.58 11.16 14.16
N SER A 499 -7.43 10.99 14.80
CA SER A 499 -7.28 10.48 16.17
C SER A 499 -8.07 11.33 17.19
N GLN A 500 -8.75 10.67 18.13
CA GLN A 500 -9.62 11.31 19.13
C GLN A 500 -9.25 10.89 20.56
N PRO A 501 -9.43 11.77 21.58
CA PRO A 501 -9.35 11.37 22.98
C PRO A 501 -10.42 10.33 23.33
N ASP A 502 -10.03 9.26 24.03
CA ASP A 502 -10.93 8.14 24.31
C ASP A 502 -11.35 8.06 25.79
N TYR A 503 -12.67 8.00 26.00
CA TYR A 503 -13.32 7.88 27.31
C TYR A 503 -13.84 6.46 27.58
N GLY A 504 -13.42 5.49 26.77
CA GLY A 504 -13.77 4.08 26.94
C GLY A 504 -13.16 3.51 28.23
N GLU A 505 -13.79 2.49 28.79
CA GLU A 505 -13.38 1.90 30.08
C GLU A 505 -11.89 1.50 30.09
N ALA A 506 -11.41 0.85 29.01
CA ALA A 506 -10.01 0.46 28.88
C ALA A 506 -9.06 1.68 28.84
N ALA A 507 -9.42 2.72 28.10
CA ALA A 507 -8.64 3.96 28.02
C ALA A 507 -8.58 4.68 29.38
N LEU A 508 -9.72 4.81 30.07
CA LEU A 508 -9.79 5.46 31.38
C LEU A 508 -9.05 4.68 32.46
N LYS A 509 -9.12 3.34 32.43
CA LYS A 509 -8.33 2.49 33.32
C LYS A 509 -6.84 2.71 33.09
N ALA A 510 -6.39 2.64 31.83
CA ALA A 510 -5.00 2.86 31.47
C ALA A 510 -4.50 4.27 31.83
N PHE A 511 -5.36 5.29 31.69
CA PHE A 511 -5.06 6.66 32.11
C PHE A 511 -4.82 6.77 33.62
N ARG A 512 -5.73 6.21 34.44
CA ARG A 512 -5.59 6.20 35.90
C ARG A 512 -4.35 5.45 36.35
N GLU A 513 -4.08 4.29 35.75
CA GLU A 513 -2.89 3.49 36.05
C GLU A 513 -1.59 4.21 35.67
N ALA A 514 -1.56 4.91 34.55
CA ALA A 514 -0.35 5.60 34.07
C ALA A 514 -0.06 6.92 34.81
N THR A 515 -1.08 7.61 35.31
CA THR A 515 -0.96 8.99 35.82
C THR A 515 -1.30 9.16 37.31
N GLY A 516 -2.05 8.23 37.91
CA GLY A 516 -2.62 8.38 39.24
C GLY A 516 -3.76 9.42 39.33
N ILE A 517 -4.28 9.91 38.20
CA ILE A 517 -5.33 10.93 38.16
C ILE A 517 -6.72 10.27 38.09
N ASP A 518 -7.49 10.33 39.17
CA ASP A 518 -8.85 9.76 39.23
C ASP A 518 -9.92 10.63 38.56
N ALA A 519 -9.77 11.95 38.65
CA ALA A 519 -10.70 12.94 38.10
C ALA A 519 -10.39 13.21 36.63
N VAL A 520 -11.06 12.47 35.73
CA VAL A 520 -10.87 12.56 34.28
C VAL A 520 -11.56 13.82 33.72
N PRO A 521 -10.84 14.72 33.05
CA PRO A 521 -11.42 15.91 32.43
C PRO A 521 -12.19 15.56 31.17
N ARG A 522 -13.28 16.28 30.88
CA ARG A 522 -14.17 16.05 29.72
C ARG A 522 -14.15 17.15 28.68
N LYS A 523 -13.57 18.30 28.98
CA LYS A 523 -13.52 19.46 28.07
C LYS A 523 -12.30 20.36 28.33
N PRO A 524 -11.92 21.19 27.34
CA PRO A 524 -10.91 22.23 27.52
C PRO A 524 -11.15 23.10 28.77
N GLY A 525 -10.06 23.38 29.50
CA GLY A 525 -10.08 24.20 30.70
C GLY A 525 -10.33 23.46 32.02
N GLU A 526 -10.73 22.18 31.98
CA GLU A 526 -10.79 21.35 33.19
C GLU A 526 -9.39 20.94 33.67
N ARG A 527 -9.25 20.72 34.98
CA ARG A 527 -7.98 20.26 35.59
C ARG A 527 -7.55 18.95 34.94
N TYR A 528 -6.25 18.82 34.66
CA TYR A 528 -5.64 17.67 34.00
C TYR A 528 -5.95 17.48 32.51
N TRP A 529 -6.59 18.45 31.85
CA TRP A 529 -6.93 18.36 30.42
C TRP A 529 -5.70 18.10 29.53
N TYR A 530 -4.62 18.83 29.75
CA TYR A 530 -3.37 18.66 29.01
C TYR A 530 -2.79 17.25 29.20
N GLU A 531 -2.72 16.78 30.44
CA GLU A 531 -2.22 15.45 30.80
C GLU A 531 -3.06 14.34 30.16
N PHE A 532 -4.38 14.51 30.10
CA PHE A 532 -5.28 13.57 29.43
C PHE A 532 -5.05 13.52 27.91
N LEU A 533 -4.86 14.67 27.25
CA LEU A 533 -4.50 14.69 25.83
C LEU A 533 -3.11 14.10 25.58
N GLN A 534 -2.12 14.40 26.43
CA GLN A 534 -0.78 13.82 26.32
C GLN A 534 -0.78 12.30 26.47
N PHE A 535 -1.57 11.77 27.41
CA PHE A 535 -1.75 10.33 27.55
C PHE A 535 -2.29 9.69 26.27
N ASN A 536 -3.32 10.28 25.66
CA ASN A 536 -3.89 9.76 24.41
C ASN A 536 -2.94 9.92 23.20
N ARG A 537 -2.16 11.01 23.13
CA ARG A 537 -1.09 11.18 22.13
C ARG A 537 -0.03 10.09 22.26
N GLU A 538 0.37 9.73 23.49
CA GLU A 538 1.29 8.62 23.73
C GLU A 538 0.67 7.26 23.37
N ALA A 539 -0.64 7.07 23.60
CA ALA A 539 -1.34 5.87 23.15
C ALA A 539 -1.28 5.72 21.62
N PHE A 540 -1.46 6.81 20.86
CA PHE A 540 -1.27 6.80 19.41
C PHE A 540 0.15 6.41 19.00
N ARG A 541 1.19 6.98 19.64
CA ARG A 541 2.60 6.62 19.36
C ARG A 541 2.90 5.15 19.64
N LYS A 542 2.33 4.59 20.71
CA LYS A 542 2.41 3.15 21.02
C LYS A 542 1.71 2.30 19.96
N TYR A 543 0.51 2.71 19.55
CA TYR A 543 -0.25 2.07 18.49
C TYR A 543 0.52 2.05 17.16
N LEU A 544 1.10 3.19 16.72
CA LEU A 544 1.95 3.25 15.53
C LEU A 544 3.13 2.27 15.60
N ARG A 545 3.85 2.25 16.73
CA ARG A 545 4.98 1.32 16.94
C ARG A 545 4.53 -0.14 16.87
N TYR A 546 3.36 -0.44 17.44
CA TYR A 546 2.84 -1.79 17.54
C TYR A 546 2.48 -2.37 16.17
N TYR A 547 1.57 -1.75 15.40
CA TYR A 547 1.12 -2.36 14.16
C TYR A 547 2.23 -2.41 13.10
N ILE A 548 3.08 -1.37 13.01
CA ILE A 548 4.23 -1.36 12.10
C ILE A 548 5.19 -2.49 12.46
N GLY A 549 5.46 -2.68 13.75
CA GLY A 549 6.29 -3.78 14.25
C GLY A 549 5.71 -5.15 13.87
N GLU A 550 4.41 -5.35 14.11
CA GLU A 550 3.73 -6.62 13.84
C GLU A 550 3.63 -6.96 12.35
N VAL A 551 3.39 -5.98 11.47
CA VAL A 551 3.43 -6.20 10.02
C VAL A 551 4.85 -6.61 9.59
N ARG A 552 5.88 -5.90 10.08
CA ARG A 552 7.28 -6.19 9.73
C ARG A 552 7.81 -7.52 10.25
N ARG A 553 7.26 -8.07 11.33
CA ARG A 553 7.64 -9.40 11.83
C ARG A 553 7.42 -10.49 10.77
N THR A 554 6.39 -10.35 9.93
CA THR A 554 6.08 -11.32 8.87
C THR A 554 6.48 -10.82 7.48
N HIS A 555 6.50 -9.49 7.27
CA HIS A 555 6.80 -8.86 5.97
C HIS A 555 7.83 -7.73 6.14
N PRO A 556 9.12 -8.05 6.39
CA PRO A 556 10.14 -7.05 6.72
C PRO A 556 10.48 -6.08 5.57
N ALA A 557 10.09 -6.41 4.34
CA ALA A 557 10.29 -5.56 3.17
C ALA A 557 9.18 -4.52 2.96
N MET A 558 8.03 -4.66 3.63
CA MET A 558 6.91 -3.73 3.48
C MET A 558 7.22 -2.39 4.12
N GLN A 559 7.09 -1.31 3.35
CA GLN A 559 7.33 0.04 3.84
C GLN A 559 6.02 0.72 4.27
N LEU A 560 6.01 1.37 5.43
CA LEU A 560 4.83 1.99 6.03
C LEU A 560 5.06 3.46 6.38
N CYS A 561 4.06 4.27 6.05
CA CYS A 561 3.94 5.68 6.43
C CYS A 561 2.58 5.92 7.06
N SER A 562 2.51 6.79 8.05
CA SER A 562 1.27 7.31 8.63
C SER A 562 1.12 8.76 8.17
N ASN A 563 0.09 9.05 7.38
CA ASN A 563 -0.15 10.40 6.87
C ASN A 563 -0.15 11.40 8.03
N TRP A 564 0.64 12.47 7.90
CA TRP A 564 0.76 13.53 8.88
C TRP A 564 1.42 13.19 10.23
N ALA A 565 1.85 11.95 10.46
CA ALA A 565 2.67 11.65 11.63
C ALA A 565 4.07 12.29 11.49
N PHE A 566 4.53 12.95 12.56
CA PHE A 566 5.81 13.67 12.61
C PHE A 566 5.97 14.78 11.56
N THR A 567 4.87 15.40 11.13
CA THR A 567 4.88 16.58 10.24
C THR A 567 4.49 17.84 11.04
N ASP A 568 4.10 18.93 10.38
CA ASP A 568 3.51 20.09 11.04
C ASP A 568 2.14 19.85 11.72
N HIS A 569 1.56 18.65 11.66
CA HIS A 569 0.45 18.22 12.54
C HIS A 569 0.92 17.61 13.86
N MET A 570 2.12 17.05 13.86
CA MET A 570 2.71 16.34 14.98
C MET A 570 4.15 16.84 15.11
N PRO A 571 4.33 18.12 15.50
CA PRO A 571 5.60 18.80 15.38
C PRO A 571 6.56 18.34 16.49
N GLU A 572 7.08 17.13 16.37
CA GLU A 572 7.93 16.48 17.36
C GLU A 572 8.91 15.50 16.69
N ALA A 573 9.86 14.99 17.47
CA ALA A 573 10.84 14.03 16.99
C ALA A 573 10.18 12.71 16.55
N VAL A 574 10.70 12.12 15.47
CA VAL A 574 10.23 10.83 14.94
C VAL A 574 10.47 9.70 15.96
N CYS A 575 9.40 9.25 16.61
CA CYS A 575 9.48 8.25 17.68
C CYS A 575 8.90 6.87 17.30
N ALA A 576 8.38 6.72 16.07
CA ALA A 576 7.85 5.47 15.55
C ALA A 576 8.65 5.02 14.30
N PRO A 577 8.70 3.71 14.00
CA PRO A 577 9.59 3.17 12.97
C PRO A 577 9.04 3.34 11.53
N VAL A 578 8.40 4.48 11.22
CA VAL A 578 7.95 4.82 9.86
C VAL A 578 9.14 4.87 8.88
N ASP A 579 8.90 4.43 7.65
CA ASP A 579 9.91 4.36 6.59
C ASP A 579 10.19 5.71 5.94
N TRP A 580 9.16 6.55 5.82
CA TRP A 580 9.23 7.92 5.29
C TRP A 580 8.12 8.77 5.93
N LEU A 581 8.21 10.09 5.76
CA LEU A 581 7.20 11.05 6.19
C LEU A 581 6.45 11.60 4.98
N SER A 582 5.15 11.78 5.11
CA SER A 582 4.34 12.30 4.00
C SER A 582 3.08 12.99 4.53
N GLY A 583 2.59 13.91 3.71
CA GLY A 583 1.42 14.74 3.94
C GLY A 583 0.90 15.29 2.62
N ASP A 584 -0.37 15.58 2.54
CA ASP A 584 -0.94 16.39 1.47
C ASP A 584 -0.89 17.88 1.83
N TYR A 585 -1.36 18.79 0.98
CA TYR A 585 -1.46 20.19 1.38
C TYR A 585 -2.66 20.86 0.73
N SER A 586 -3.01 22.04 1.26
CA SER A 586 -4.27 22.73 0.96
C SER A 586 -4.55 22.75 -0.54
N PRO A 587 -5.72 22.28 -1.02
CA PRO A 587 -6.08 22.34 -2.44
C PRO A 587 -6.29 23.78 -2.93
N GLU A 588 -6.58 24.71 -2.02
CA GLU A 588 -6.75 26.14 -2.33
C GLU A 588 -5.44 26.94 -2.20
N ASP A 589 -4.90 27.16 -0.99
CA ASP A 589 -3.64 27.88 -0.78
C ASP A 589 -2.42 26.94 -0.81
N SER A 590 -2.24 26.27 -1.96
CA SER A 590 -1.29 25.17 -2.11
C SER A 590 0.17 25.60 -1.97
N VAL A 591 0.54 26.77 -2.50
CA VAL A 591 1.93 27.24 -2.46
C VAL A 591 2.36 27.57 -1.02
N ASN A 592 1.54 28.28 -0.24
CA ASN A 592 1.94 28.64 1.12
C ASN A 592 1.88 27.46 2.09
N SER A 593 0.91 26.56 1.92
CA SER A 593 0.86 25.33 2.72
C SER A 593 2.05 24.41 2.43
N ALA A 594 2.41 24.21 1.14
CA ALA A 594 3.61 23.47 0.77
C ALA A 594 4.88 24.13 1.33
N ARG A 595 5.00 25.46 1.27
CA ARG A 595 6.15 26.20 1.82
C ARG A 595 6.36 25.95 3.31
N LEU A 596 5.29 25.87 4.09
CA LEU A 596 5.38 25.61 5.53
C LEU A 596 5.73 24.15 5.80
N SER A 597 4.95 23.21 5.28
CA SER A 597 5.12 21.79 5.58
C SER A 597 6.46 21.24 5.05
N ALA A 598 6.89 21.66 3.86
CA ALA A 598 8.16 21.20 3.28
C ALA A 598 9.37 21.66 4.10
N ARG A 599 9.34 22.91 4.59
CA ARG A 599 10.42 23.47 5.43
C ARG A 599 10.48 22.79 6.80
N TYR A 600 9.35 22.34 7.32
CA TYR A 600 9.31 21.53 8.54
C TYR A 600 9.89 20.13 8.33
N LEU A 601 9.44 19.44 7.27
CA LEU A 601 9.86 18.07 6.96
C LEU A 601 11.35 17.95 6.63
N ALA A 602 11.95 18.99 6.03
CA ALA A 602 13.36 19.00 5.64
C ALA A 602 14.34 18.71 6.79
N HIS A 603 13.95 18.95 8.05
CA HIS A 603 14.81 18.77 9.23
C HIS A 603 14.53 17.50 10.04
N GLN A 604 13.52 16.71 9.68
CA GLN A 604 13.09 15.53 10.48
C GLN A 604 14.02 14.30 10.38
N GLY A 605 15.04 14.34 9.52
CA GLY A 605 16.03 13.26 9.42
C GLY A 605 15.49 11.95 8.82
N LYS A 606 14.37 12.02 8.10
CA LYS A 606 13.75 10.90 7.37
C LYS A 606 13.53 11.28 5.91
N PRO A 607 13.54 10.32 4.97
CA PRO A 607 13.01 10.58 3.63
C PRO A 607 11.58 11.10 3.73
N TRP A 608 11.21 12.04 2.87
CA TRP A 608 9.90 12.64 2.90
C TRP A 608 9.42 13.07 1.52
N ASP A 609 8.10 13.15 1.38
CA ASP A 609 7.43 13.69 0.22
C ASP A 609 6.22 14.53 0.64
N LEU A 610 5.74 15.37 -0.28
CA LEU A 610 4.46 16.04 -0.12
C LEU A 610 3.58 15.82 -1.36
N MET A 611 2.27 15.78 -1.10
CA MET A 611 1.25 15.49 -2.08
C MET A 611 0.41 16.72 -2.42
N ALA A 612 0.46 17.15 -3.68
CA ALA A 612 -0.47 18.15 -4.19
C ALA A 612 -1.84 17.53 -4.47
N TRP A 613 -2.91 18.30 -4.33
CA TRP A 613 -4.19 17.95 -4.93
C TRP A 613 -4.21 18.40 -6.38
N SER A 614 -4.54 17.52 -7.34
CA SER A 614 -4.61 17.90 -8.76
C SER A 614 -5.78 18.82 -9.10
N PHE A 615 -6.61 19.17 -8.12
CA PHE A 615 -7.84 19.93 -8.26
C PHE A 615 -8.10 20.82 -7.05
N ALA A 616 -9.00 21.78 -7.19
CA ALA A 616 -9.51 22.60 -6.09
C ALA A 616 -10.83 22.03 -5.53
N THR A 617 -11.12 22.22 -4.24
CA THR A 617 -12.32 21.65 -3.60
C THR A 617 -13.44 22.67 -3.40
N ARG A 618 -13.12 23.95 -3.21
CA ARG A 618 -14.12 25.03 -3.22
C ARG A 618 -14.69 25.21 -4.62
N GLY A 619 -15.89 25.80 -4.77
CA GLY A 619 -16.49 26.14 -6.08
C GLY A 619 -17.87 25.50 -6.35
N PRO A 620 -18.48 25.80 -7.51
CA PRO A 620 -19.84 25.35 -7.84
C PRO A 620 -19.92 23.86 -8.20
N THR A 621 -18.82 23.24 -8.62
CA THR A 621 -18.73 21.83 -8.99
C THR A 621 -17.95 21.03 -7.95
N LYS A 622 -18.44 19.83 -7.61
CA LYS A 622 -17.82 18.89 -6.65
C LYS A 622 -17.00 17.82 -7.38
N ASP A 623 -16.36 16.93 -6.61
CA ASP A 623 -15.81 15.64 -7.06
C ASP A 623 -14.61 15.70 -8.02
N GLY A 624 -13.69 16.64 -7.79
CA GLY A 624 -12.42 16.71 -8.53
C GLY A 624 -12.54 17.23 -9.97
N ALA A 625 -13.72 17.72 -10.37
CA ALA A 625 -13.94 18.31 -11.69
C ALA A 625 -13.18 19.64 -11.91
N ARG A 626 -12.70 20.25 -10.83
CA ARG A 626 -11.95 21.52 -10.85
C ARG A 626 -10.44 21.28 -10.99
N GLN A 627 -10.03 20.63 -12.09
CA GLN A 627 -8.65 20.25 -12.36
C GLN A 627 -7.73 21.49 -12.49
N LYS A 628 -6.58 21.45 -11.80
CA LYS A 628 -5.51 22.45 -11.90
C LYS A 628 -4.71 22.27 -13.18
N SER A 629 -4.21 23.38 -13.73
CA SER A 629 -3.35 23.41 -14.91
C SER A 629 -1.96 22.82 -14.61
N ALA A 630 -1.23 22.40 -15.65
CA ALA A 630 0.14 21.93 -15.49
C ALA A 630 1.08 23.01 -14.92
N PRO A 631 1.08 24.29 -15.37
CA PRO A 631 1.92 25.32 -14.78
C PRO A 631 1.66 25.54 -13.29
N GLN A 632 0.39 25.48 -12.86
CA GLN A 632 0.02 25.57 -11.45
C GLN A 632 0.65 24.43 -10.63
N LEU A 633 0.46 23.17 -11.05
CA LEU A 633 1.02 22.01 -10.36
C LEU A 633 2.55 21.96 -10.41
N GLN A 634 3.18 22.43 -11.50
CA GLN A 634 4.63 22.56 -11.61
C GLN A 634 5.19 23.55 -10.59
N ARG A 635 4.49 24.66 -10.32
CA ARG A 635 4.90 25.59 -9.26
C ARG A 635 4.73 25.00 -7.86
N GLU A 636 3.64 24.28 -7.62
CA GLU A 636 3.44 23.59 -6.35
C GLU A 636 4.54 22.54 -6.12
N ALA A 637 4.89 21.76 -7.15
CA ALA A 637 6.03 20.85 -7.13
C ALA A 637 7.34 21.58 -6.85
N ALA A 638 7.60 22.72 -7.51
CA ALA A 638 8.83 23.48 -7.37
C ALA A 638 9.16 23.86 -5.91
N VAL A 639 8.14 24.17 -5.11
CA VAL A 639 8.31 24.47 -3.67
C VAL A 639 8.90 23.27 -2.93
N VAL A 640 8.33 22.07 -3.16
CA VAL A 640 8.77 20.82 -2.53
C VAL A 640 10.18 20.43 -3.01
N LEU A 641 10.40 20.49 -4.34
CA LEU A 641 11.68 20.14 -4.96
C LEU A 641 12.81 21.11 -4.56
N ALA A 642 12.52 22.37 -4.27
CA ALA A 642 13.50 23.35 -3.81
C ALA A 642 14.09 23.02 -2.43
N LEU A 643 13.41 22.15 -1.66
CA LEU A 643 13.77 21.76 -0.30
C LEU A 643 14.24 20.30 -0.20
N GLY A 644 14.40 19.63 -1.35
CA GLY A 644 14.99 18.30 -1.46
C GLY A 644 14.05 17.12 -1.25
N GLY A 645 12.76 17.37 -1.01
CA GLY A 645 11.73 16.34 -0.84
C GLY A 645 11.27 15.70 -2.15
N GLY A 646 10.66 14.52 -2.02
CA GLY A 646 9.93 13.88 -3.10
C GLY A 646 8.59 14.56 -3.38
N PHE A 647 8.09 14.46 -4.60
CA PHE A 647 6.82 15.05 -5.00
C PHE A 647 5.84 13.99 -5.51
N GLN A 648 4.58 14.09 -5.09
CA GLN A 648 3.47 13.39 -5.71
C GLN A 648 2.26 14.29 -5.79
N PHE A 649 1.24 13.85 -6.53
CA PHE A 649 -0.02 14.55 -6.60
C PHE A 649 -1.16 13.58 -6.83
N TYR A 650 -2.28 13.96 -6.23
CA TYR A 650 -3.49 13.20 -6.08
C TYR A 650 -4.44 13.43 -7.24
N HIS A 651 -4.91 12.33 -7.84
CA HIS A 651 -6.00 12.27 -8.80
C HIS A 651 -7.18 11.42 -8.34
N THR A 652 -8.40 11.85 -8.66
CA THR A 652 -9.60 11.03 -8.48
C THR A 652 -9.70 9.93 -9.54
N GLN A 653 -10.29 8.80 -9.17
CA GLN A 653 -10.68 7.73 -10.07
C GLN A 653 -12.18 7.78 -10.43
N LYS A 654 -12.57 7.10 -11.50
CA LYS A 654 -14.00 6.85 -11.83
C LYS A 654 -14.55 5.80 -10.86
N ARG A 655 -15.89 5.72 -10.70
CA ARG A 655 -16.56 4.81 -9.74
C ARG A 655 -16.38 3.30 -10.00
N ASP A 656 -15.74 2.92 -11.11
CA ASP A 656 -15.32 1.54 -11.40
C ASP A 656 -13.82 1.27 -11.11
N GLY A 657 -13.12 2.24 -10.50
CA GLY A 657 -11.69 2.16 -10.20
C GLY A 657 -10.76 2.48 -11.38
N SER A 658 -11.28 2.77 -12.57
CA SER A 658 -10.44 3.19 -13.71
C SER A 658 -10.00 4.65 -13.60
N ILE A 659 -8.86 4.98 -14.21
CA ILE A 659 -8.33 6.36 -14.17
C ILE A 659 -9.09 7.28 -15.13
N ARG A 660 -9.00 8.58 -14.86
CA ARG A 660 -9.41 9.65 -15.76
C ARG A 660 -8.30 9.96 -16.76
N GLU A 661 -8.24 9.24 -17.87
CA GLU A 661 -7.22 9.41 -18.91
C GLU A 661 -7.15 10.82 -19.50
N GLU A 662 -8.26 11.58 -19.43
CA GLU A 662 -8.31 12.99 -19.80
C GLU A 662 -7.29 13.86 -19.02
N ASN A 663 -6.88 13.44 -17.82
CA ASN A 663 -5.92 14.15 -16.98
C ASN A 663 -4.46 13.77 -17.27
N LEU A 664 -4.20 12.72 -18.05
CA LEU A 664 -2.86 12.21 -18.31
C LEU A 664 -1.90 13.23 -18.96
N PRO A 665 -2.33 14.10 -19.89
CA PRO A 665 -1.44 15.13 -20.44
C PRO A 665 -0.89 16.08 -19.36
N VAL A 666 -1.72 16.46 -18.37
CA VAL A 666 -1.27 17.28 -17.24
C VAL A 666 -0.28 16.50 -16.38
N MET A 667 -0.56 15.22 -16.11
CA MET A 667 0.35 14.36 -15.34
C MET A 667 1.73 14.27 -16.01
N ALA A 668 1.78 14.07 -17.33
CA ALA A 668 3.02 13.94 -18.09
C ALA A 668 3.85 15.23 -18.08
N GLU A 669 3.22 16.40 -18.22
CA GLU A 669 3.93 17.69 -18.19
C GLU A 669 4.48 18.02 -16.79
N VAL A 670 3.76 17.67 -15.72
CA VAL A 670 4.26 17.81 -14.34
C VAL A 670 5.41 16.84 -14.08
N ALA A 671 5.28 15.58 -14.52
CA ALA A 671 6.34 14.58 -14.39
C ALA A 671 7.63 15.00 -15.09
N LYS A 672 7.52 15.47 -16.34
CA LYS A 672 8.66 16.00 -17.12
C LYS A 672 9.35 17.15 -16.39
N PHE A 673 8.58 18.09 -15.86
CA PHE A 673 9.10 19.20 -15.07
C PHE A 673 9.88 18.74 -13.84
N CYS A 674 9.33 17.77 -13.09
CA CYS A 674 10.00 17.20 -11.93
C CYS A 674 11.31 16.50 -12.34
N ARG A 675 11.27 15.60 -13.32
CA ARG A 675 12.43 14.82 -13.77
C ARG A 675 13.60 15.68 -14.25
N GLN A 676 13.33 16.83 -14.89
CA GLN A 676 14.38 17.79 -15.27
C GLN A 676 15.18 18.34 -14.07
N ARG A 677 14.61 18.30 -12.87
CA ARG A 677 15.20 18.85 -11.64
C ARG A 677 15.73 17.79 -10.68
N GLN A 678 15.46 16.51 -10.93
CA GLN A 678 15.81 15.44 -9.99
C GLN A 678 17.28 15.47 -9.58
N ALA A 679 18.20 15.56 -10.55
CA ALA A 679 19.64 15.53 -10.30
C ALA A 679 20.20 16.76 -9.56
N ILE A 680 19.42 17.82 -9.40
CA ILE A 680 19.84 19.08 -8.75
C ILE A 680 19.04 19.41 -7.50
N SER A 681 18.04 18.59 -7.17
CA SER A 681 17.10 18.81 -6.06
C SER A 681 17.04 17.63 -5.10
N HIS A 682 16.96 16.40 -5.60
CA HIS A 682 16.69 15.24 -4.76
C HIS A 682 17.79 15.05 -3.70
N HIS A 683 17.41 14.94 -2.42
CA HIS A 683 18.33 14.88 -1.28
C HIS A 683 19.19 16.11 -1.02
N ALA A 684 18.86 17.27 -1.61
CA ALA A 684 19.50 18.52 -1.25
C ALA A 684 19.21 18.83 0.22
N THR A 685 20.25 19.17 0.98
CA THR A 685 20.14 19.51 2.41
C THR A 685 20.13 21.03 2.58
N PRO A 686 19.19 21.62 3.34
CA PRO A 686 19.17 23.06 3.58
C PRO A 686 20.49 23.58 4.16
N VAL A 687 20.87 24.81 3.80
CA VAL A 687 21.93 25.59 4.46
C VAL A 687 21.27 26.56 5.43
N PRO A 688 21.41 26.34 6.75
CA PRO A 688 20.80 27.16 7.79
C PRO A 688 21.12 28.65 7.65
N GLN A 689 20.08 29.48 7.70
CA GLN A 689 20.16 30.95 7.62
C GLN A 689 19.25 31.61 8.66
N VAL A 690 17.93 31.39 8.56
CA VAL A 690 16.94 31.85 9.53
C VAL A 690 16.13 30.63 9.98
N ALA A 691 16.10 30.34 11.29
CA ALA A 691 15.20 29.34 11.85
C ALA A 691 13.93 30.02 12.36
N LEU A 692 12.76 29.59 11.90
CA LEU A 692 11.46 29.96 12.47
C LEU A 692 10.97 28.84 13.39
N LEU A 693 10.86 29.14 14.68
CA LEU A 693 10.41 28.18 15.68
C LEU A 693 8.92 27.91 15.55
N TYR A 694 8.57 26.66 15.30
CA TYR A 694 7.25 26.08 15.54
C TYR A 694 7.31 25.24 16.83
N SER A 695 6.97 25.87 17.96
CA SER A 695 7.14 25.28 19.29
C SER A 695 6.19 24.09 19.52
N THR A 696 6.75 22.91 19.74
CA THR A 696 6.07 21.69 20.17
C THR A 696 5.37 21.89 21.51
N ALA A 697 6.09 22.48 22.46
CA ALA A 697 5.62 22.61 23.84
C ALA A 697 4.39 23.52 23.92
N TRP A 698 4.45 24.66 23.24
CA TRP A 698 3.32 25.57 23.13
C TRP A 698 2.18 24.96 22.32
N HIS A 699 2.46 24.41 21.14
CA HIS A 699 1.46 23.82 20.25
C HIS A 699 0.57 22.81 20.99
N TYR A 700 1.18 21.88 21.73
CA TYR A 700 0.41 20.86 22.43
C TYR A 700 -0.31 21.32 23.70
N ARG A 701 0.04 22.49 24.23
CA ARG A 701 -0.70 23.15 25.33
C ARG A 701 -1.92 23.90 24.82
N GLU A 702 -1.80 24.54 23.66
CA GLU A 702 -2.87 25.33 23.05
C GLU A 702 -3.91 24.44 22.34
N MET A 703 -3.47 23.35 21.71
CA MET A 703 -4.35 22.51 20.91
C MET A 703 -5.23 21.58 21.76
N ASN A 704 -6.54 21.67 21.54
CA ASN A 704 -7.58 20.90 22.24
C ASN A 704 -7.97 19.57 21.58
N GLY A 705 -7.26 19.16 20.53
CA GLY A 705 -7.33 17.83 19.93
C GLY A 705 -5.98 17.11 20.03
N LEU A 706 -5.93 15.83 19.63
CA LEU A 706 -4.67 15.07 19.72
C LEU A 706 -3.59 15.62 18.77
N PHE A 707 -3.89 15.80 17.48
CA PHE A 707 -2.95 16.29 16.48
C PHE A 707 -3.55 17.38 15.58
N ASN A 708 -4.42 18.22 16.17
CA ASN A 708 -4.94 19.42 15.50
C ASN A 708 -3.84 20.49 15.44
N ARG A 709 -3.93 21.39 14.46
CA ARG A 709 -2.98 22.52 14.33
C ARG A 709 -3.69 23.84 14.04
N ASP A 710 -3.18 24.91 14.65
CA ASP A 710 -3.41 26.29 14.23
C ASP A 710 -2.08 26.87 13.74
N LEU A 711 -1.92 26.96 12.42
CA LEU A 711 -0.73 27.50 11.79
C LEU A 711 -0.81 29.04 11.62
N SER A 712 -1.92 29.69 11.99
CA SER A 712 -2.13 31.12 11.73
C SER A 712 -1.16 32.03 12.48
N ARG A 713 -0.59 31.56 13.59
CA ARG A 713 0.39 32.31 14.41
C ARG A 713 1.82 32.28 13.87
N ILE A 714 2.14 31.34 12.99
CA ILE A 714 3.46 31.23 12.35
C ILE A 714 3.44 31.57 10.86
N SER A 715 2.31 31.31 10.18
CA SER A 715 2.25 31.37 8.71
C SER A 715 2.43 32.77 8.14
N GLY A 716 1.93 33.80 8.80
CA GLY A 716 2.09 35.18 8.35
C GLY A 716 3.52 35.68 8.53
N THR A 717 4.16 35.35 9.65
CA THR A 717 5.59 35.62 9.87
C THR A 717 6.43 34.90 8.83
N LEU A 718 6.17 33.60 8.56
CA LEU A 718 6.86 32.85 7.52
C LEU A 718 6.68 33.50 6.14
N GLN A 719 5.44 33.80 5.73
CA GLN A 719 5.15 34.39 4.43
C GLN A 719 5.85 35.75 4.26
N ALA A 720 5.82 36.62 5.26
CA ALA A 720 6.50 37.91 5.21
C ALA A 720 8.02 37.74 5.05
N LEU A 721 8.65 36.80 5.76
CA LEU A 721 10.09 36.53 5.62
C LEU A 721 10.44 35.99 4.23
N LEU A 722 9.67 35.03 3.71
CA LEU A 722 9.89 34.44 2.39
C LEU A 722 9.67 35.44 1.26
N GLU A 723 8.64 36.28 1.35
CA GLU A 723 8.37 37.35 0.37
C GLU A 723 9.36 38.52 0.47
N SER A 724 10.11 38.59 1.58
CA SER A 724 11.31 39.42 1.73
C SER A 724 12.60 38.72 1.31
N GLN A 725 12.48 37.53 0.69
CA GLN A 725 13.56 36.78 0.07
C GLN A 725 14.61 36.27 1.07
N TRP A 726 14.22 36.08 2.34
CA TRP A 726 15.02 35.39 3.34
C TRP A 726 14.90 33.87 3.15
N SER A 727 16.02 33.15 3.27
CA SER A 727 16.02 31.68 3.32
C SER A 727 15.67 31.23 4.73
N VAL A 728 14.49 30.63 4.91
CA VAL A 728 13.92 30.30 6.22
C VAL A 728 13.74 28.79 6.38
N ASP A 729 14.15 28.23 7.49
CA ASP A 729 13.78 26.89 7.93
C ASP A 729 12.62 26.97 8.93
N VAL A 730 11.73 25.98 8.95
CA VAL A 730 10.72 25.85 10.02
C VAL A 730 11.15 24.71 10.91
N VAL A 731 11.41 24.98 12.18
CA VAL A 731 12.04 24.03 13.10
C VAL A 731 11.32 23.97 14.45
N SER A 732 11.42 22.85 15.16
CA SER A 732 10.93 22.71 16.54
C SER A 732 12.11 22.57 17.52
N GLU A 733 11.80 22.50 18.80
CA GLU A 733 12.76 22.41 19.90
C GLU A 733 13.76 21.27 19.70
N HIS A 734 13.32 20.09 19.24
CA HIS A 734 14.21 18.94 19.01
C HIS A 734 15.16 19.11 17.83
N HIS A 735 14.87 20.01 16.89
CA HIS A 735 15.81 20.36 15.82
C HIS A 735 16.92 21.28 16.34
N LEU A 736 16.55 22.22 17.23
CA LEU A 736 17.39 23.31 17.73
C LEU A 736 18.26 22.92 18.93
N ALA A 737 17.73 22.17 19.89
CA ALA A 737 18.40 21.84 21.14
C ALA A 737 19.79 21.22 20.91
N GLY A 738 20.80 21.76 21.58
CA GLY A 738 22.21 21.41 21.45
C GLY A 738 22.90 21.92 20.17
N ARG A 739 22.18 22.58 19.25
CA ARG A 739 22.69 22.94 17.90
C ARG A 739 22.25 24.32 17.40
N MET A 740 21.71 25.18 18.26
CA MET A 740 21.21 26.52 17.88
C MET A 740 22.22 27.38 17.11
N ARG A 741 23.53 27.24 17.41
CA ARG A 741 24.64 27.95 16.75
C ARG A 741 24.76 27.72 15.25
N VAL A 742 24.10 26.69 14.72
CA VAL A 742 24.05 26.42 13.28
C VAL A 742 23.25 27.49 12.53
N TRP A 743 22.27 28.14 13.18
CA TRP A 743 21.48 29.21 12.59
C TRP A 743 22.01 30.58 13.03
N PRO A 744 22.33 31.50 12.08
CA PRO A 744 22.67 32.89 12.41
C PRO A 744 21.56 33.69 13.11
N LEU A 745 20.29 33.35 12.82
CA LEU A 745 19.11 34.00 13.40
C LEU A 745 18.04 32.96 13.73
N ILE A 746 17.49 33.04 14.94
CA ILE A 746 16.31 32.29 15.37
C ILE A 746 15.14 33.26 15.57
N VAL A 747 13.99 32.96 14.99
CA VAL A 747 12.75 33.72 15.08
C VAL A 747 11.73 32.92 15.88
N ILE A 748 11.17 33.52 16.93
CA ILE A 748 10.12 32.95 17.77
C ILE A 748 8.83 33.67 17.44
N ALA A 749 7.87 32.98 16.81
CA ALA A 749 6.63 33.59 16.37
C ALA A 749 5.46 33.28 17.32
N GLU A 750 4.94 34.33 17.96
CA GLU A 750 3.65 34.39 18.67
C GLU A 750 3.36 33.20 19.60
N CYS A 751 4.38 32.82 20.37
CA CYS A 751 4.38 31.71 21.31
C CYS A 751 4.44 32.24 22.75
N ASP A 752 3.50 31.85 23.61
CA ASP A 752 3.41 32.35 25.00
C ASP A 752 4.03 31.42 26.05
N TYR A 753 4.50 30.25 25.63
CA TYR A 753 5.12 29.26 26.50
C TYR A 753 6.33 28.60 25.85
N LEU A 754 7.45 28.54 26.58
CA LEU A 754 8.59 27.70 26.25
C LEU A 754 8.96 26.90 27.50
N GLU A 755 9.52 25.70 27.31
CA GLU A 755 10.09 24.97 28.45
C GLU A 755 11.27 25.76 29.04
N PRO A 756 11.41 25.83 30.38
CA PRO A 756 12.45 26.64 31.01
C PRO A 756 13.87 26.34 30.52
N ALA A 757 14.22 25.06 30.38
CA ALA A 757 15.54 24.64 29.92
C ALA A 757 15.81 25.08 28.46
N PHE A 758 14.80 25.04 27.60
CA PHE A 758 14.93 25.49 26.21
C PHE A 758 15.05 27.02 26.13
N LYS A 759 14.30 27.76 26.98
CA LYS A 759 14.45 29.22 27.09
C LYS A 759 15.87 29.57 27.54
N GLU A 760 16.41 28.90 28.56
CA GLU A 760 17.77 29.12 29.04
C GLU A 760 18.81 28.90 27.93
N GLU A 761 18.66 27.82 27.16
CA GLU A 761 19.55 27.56 26.02
C GLU A 761 19.48 28.65 24.94
N LEU A 762 18.28 29.15 24.60
CA LEU A 762 18.11 30.27 23.67
C LEU A 762 18.83 31.54 24.17
N VAL A 763 18.73 31.83 25.48
CA VAL A 763 19.39 32.98 26.10
C VAL A 763 20.91 32.83 26.05
N ASP A 764 21.43 31.63 26.32
CA ASP A 764 22.87 31.36 26.25
C ASP A 764 23.40 31.37 24.81
N TYR A 765 22.60 30.91 23.84
CA TYR A 765 22.86 31.09 22.42
C TYR A 765 23.04 32.58 22.07
N VAL A 766 22.14 33.46 22.53
CA VAL A 766 22.29 34.91 22.30
C VAL A 766 23.54 35.45 22.99
N LYS A 767 23.76 35.14 24.27
CA LYS A 767 24.93 35.61 25.02
C LYS A 767 26.26 35.25 24.37
N THR A 768 26.30 34.16 23.60
CA THR A 768 27.51 33.66 22.94
C THR A 768 27.59 33.99 21.44
N GLY A 769 26.87 35.03 21.00
CA GLY A 769 26.98 35.61 19.65
C GLY A 769 25.78 35.34 18.73
N GLY A 770 24.81 34.57 19.19
CA GLY A 770 23.57 34.29 18.47
C GLY A 770 22.63 35.49 18.38
N ASN A 771 21.72 35.48 17.41
CA ASN A 771 20.67 36.48 17.30
C ASN A 771 19.28 35.85 17.41
N VAL A 772 18.40 36.49 18.18
CA VAL A 772 17.00 36.05 18.34
C VAL A 772 16.05 37.22 18.04
N LEU A 773 15.03 36.94 17.21
CA LEU A 773 13.88 37.82 16.99
C LEU A 773 12.64 37.20 17.61
N ILE A 774 11.97 37.93 18.48
CA ILE A 774 10.71 37.55 19.10
C ILE A 774 9.59 38.34 18.43
N VAL A 775 8.56 37.65 17.96
CA VAL A 775 7.42 38.28 17.30
C VAL A 775 6.19 38.10 18.17
N GLY A 776 5.59 39.22 18.56
CA GLY A 776 4.34 39.27 19.31
C GLY A 776 4.52 39.52 20.81
N PRO A 777 3.53 40.19 21.45
CA PRO A 777 3.61 40.65 22.83
C PRO A 777 3.72 39.51 23.85
N ALA A 778 2.97 38.42 23.66
CA ALA A 778 2.99 37.29 24.58
C ALA A 778 4.37 36.61 24.61
N ALA A 779 4.99 36.44 23.44
CA ALA A 779 6.34 35.92 23.34
C ALA A 779 7.37 36.91 23.93
N ALA A 780 7.21 38.21 23.69
CA ALA A 780 8.07 39.24 24.28
C ALA A 780 8.02 39.22 25.81
N SER A 781 6.85 38.95 26.40
CA SER A 781 6.67 38.83 27.85
C SER A 781 7.50 37.69 28.46
N VAL A 782 7.68 36.58 27.75
CA VAL A 782 8.53 35.45 28.21
C VAL A 782 10.00 35.87 28.36
N PHE A 783 10.45 36.87 27.59
CA PHE A 783 11.84 37.35 27.54
C PHE A 783 12.02 38.79 28.05
N ALA A 784 11.05 39.34 28.78
CA ALA A 784 11.10 40.74 29.23
C ALA A 784 12.41 41.11 29.98
N PRO A 785 12.95 40.27 30.89
CA PRO A 785 14.23 40.55 31.54
C PRO A 785 15.40 40.62 30.55
N GLU A 786 15.47 39.70 29.60
CA GLU A 786 16.55 39.62 28.60
C GLU A 786 16.46 40.73 27.56
N LEU A 787 15.24 41.18 27.24
CA LEU A 787 14.97 42.34 26.40
C LEU A 787 15.27 43.66 27.12
N GLY A 788 15.39 43.67 28.44
CA GLY A 788 15.60 44.89 29.22
C GLY A 788 14.39 45.82 29.20
N VAL A 789 13.19 45.26 29.25
CA VAL A 789 11.93 46.02 29.19
C VAL A 789 10.97 45.63 30.31
N THR A 790 10.15 46.59 30.71
CA THR A 790 8.93 46.33 31.50
C THR A 790 7.74 46.50 30.57
N LEU A 791 6.81 45.54 30.56
CA LEU A 791 5.65 45.57 29.68
C LEU A 791 4.41 45.96 30.46
N GLU A 792 3.74 47.02 30.02
CA GLU A 792 2.45 47.42 30.53
C GLU A 792 1.35 46.75 29.69
N TYR A 793 0.37 46.16 30.38
CA TYR A 793 -0.72 45.48 29.69
C TYR A 793 -1.56 46.49 28.90
N THR A 794 -1.68 46.24 27.60
CA THR A 794 -2.57 46.94 26.69
C THR A 794 -3.24 45.85 25.84
N GLN A 795 -4.47 46.06 25.39
CA GLN A 795 -5.15 45.07 24.53
C GLN A 795 -5.99 45.79 23.48
N GLU A 796 -5.37 46.73 22.79
CA GLU A 796 -6.00 47.49 21.72
C GLU A 796 -5.14 47.41 20.45
N PRO A 797 -5.76 47.28 19.26
CA PRO A 797 -5.10 47.54 17.99
C PRO A 797 -4.38 48.90 18.00
N ARG A 798 -3.20 48.94 17.39
CA ARG A 798 -2.39 50.15 17.20
C ARG A 798 -2.07 50.33 15.72
N TYR A 799 -1.41 51.42 15.37
CA TYR A 799 -1.08 51.74 13.99
C TYR A 799 0.44 51.76 13.79
N LEU A 800 0.97 50.76 13.09
CA LEU A 800 2.39 50.69 12.72
C LEU A 800 2.73 51.78 11.71
N ALA A 801 3.66 52.65 12.09
CA ALA A 801 4.25 53.62 11.18
C ALA A 801 5.40 52.99 10.39
N CYS A 802 5.27 52.97 9.07
CA CYS A 802 6.30 52.50 8.15
C CYS A 802 6.20 53.28 6.84
N GLU A 803 7.33 53.78 6.35
CA GLU A 803 7.43 54.58 5.11
C GLU A 803 6.43 55.77 5.03
N GLY A 804 6.17 56.42 6.17
CA GLY A 804 5.24 57.57 6.25
C GLY A 804 3.76 57.21 6.18
N ARG A 805 3.40 55.93 6.30
CA ARG A 805 2.00 55.45 6.34
C ARG A 805 1.73 54.74 7.65
N LEU A 806 0.46 54.75 8.06
CA LEU A 806 -0.04 54.04 9.24
C LEU A 806 -0.82 52.79 8.82
N TYR A 807 -0.51 51.66 9.45
CA TYR A 807 -1.16 50.38 9.21
C TYR A 807 -1.72 49.80 10.50
N ALA A 808 -3.00 49.45 10.52
CA ALA A 808 -3.64 48.90 11.71
C ALA A 808 -3.10 47.48 12.00
N THR A 809 -2.61 47.26 13.21
CA THR A 809 -2.41 45.91 13.75
C THR A 809 -3.79 45.29 14.02
N ARG A 810 -3.91 43.97 14.00
CA ARG A 810 -5.21 43.30 14.17
C ARG A 810 -5.46 42.75 15.57
N ASP A 811 -4.40 42.34 16.26
CA ASP A 811 -4.51 41.70 17.57
C ASP A 811 -3.79 42.51 18.67
N GLU A 812 -3.48 41.82 19.77
CA GLU A 812 -2.88 42.33 20.99
C GLU A 812 -1.60 43.14 20.74
N THR A 813 -1.46 44.20 21.53
CA THR A 813 -0.26 45.03 21.60
C THR A 813 0.09 45.24 23.06
N GLN A 814 1.36 45.36 23.41
CA GLN A 814 1.78 45.74 24.76
C GLN A 814 2.57 47.04 24.70
N THR A 815 2.49 47.85 25.75
CA THR A 815 3.24 49.10 25.82
C THR A 815 4.59 48.83 26.50
N PRO A 816 5.73 48.98 25.82
CA PRO A 816 7.03 48.75 26.41
C PRO A 816 7.57 49.98 27.13
N VAL A 817 8.07 49.81 28.34
CA VAL A 817 8.98 50.74 29.01
C VAL A 817 10.40 50.22 28.81
N LEU A 818 11.17 50.93 27.97
CA LEU A 818 12.51 50.50 27.58
C LEU A 818 13.54 50.86 28.65
N GLY A 819 14.34 49.87 29.06
CA GLY A 819 15.52 50.10 29.88
C GLY A 819 16.68 50.72 29.08
N PRO A 820 17.78 51.11 29.76
CA PRO A 820 18.87 51.86 29.14
C PRO A 820 19.61 51.11 28.02
N ASN A 821 19.54 49.78 28.00
CA ASN A 821 20.21 48.93 27.03
C ASN A 821 19.31 48.51 25.84
N ALA A 822 18.03 48.88 25.88
CA ALA A 822 17.05 48.54 24.85
C ALA A 822 16.85 49.71 23.88
N GLN A 823 17.20 49.51 22.61
CA GLN A 823 17.04 50.51 21.56
C GLN A 823 15.67 50.35 20.88
N ALA A 824 14.86 51.41 20.87
CA ALA A 824 13.58 51.42 20.15
C ALA A 824 13.78 51.20 18.64
N PHE A 825 12.86 50.47 18.01
CA PHE A 825 12.81 50.24 16.58
C PHE A 825 11.38 50.41 16.04
N GLY A 826 11.19 51.38 15.15
CA GLY A 826 9.88 51.76 14.60
C GLY A 826 8.88 52.28 15.65
N THR A 827 7.69 52.66 15.17
CA THR A 827 6.69 53.38 15.97
C THR A 827 5.31 52.79 15.80
N LEU A 828 4.58 52.61 16.90
CA LEU A 828 3.15 52.29 16.94
C LEU A 828 2.38 53.51 17.47
N HIS A 829 1.36 53.93 16.74
CA HIS A 829 0.47 55.04 17.13
C HIS A 829 -0.84 54.51 17.72
N VAL A 830 -1.41 55.22 18.69
CA VAL A 830 -2.69 54.84 19.32
C VAL A 830 -3.89 55.01 18.40
N ALA A 831 -3.80 55.89 17.40
CA ALA A 831 -4.85 56.13 16.41
C ALA A 831 -4.26 56.18 15.00
N ASN A 832 -5.14 56.16 13.98
CA ASN A 832 -4.78 56.37 12.58
C ASN A 832 -4.41 57.82 12.27
N ASP A 833 -3.53 58.40 13.09
CA ASP A 833 -3.07 59.77 13.06
C ASP A 833 -1.62 59.81 13.55
N ALA A 834 -0.71 60.29 12.71
CA ALA A 834 0.71 60.34 13.02
C ALA A 834 1.03 61.33 14.15
N SER A 835 0.10 62.23 14.49
CA SER A 835 0.22 63.14 15.64
C SER A 835 -0.27 62.51 16.96
N SER A 836 -0.93 61.35 16.89
CA SER A 836 -1.40 60.65 18.09
C SER A 836 -0.24 60.10 18.92
N ALA A 837 -0.50 59.88 20.21
CA ALA A 837 0.45 59.28 21.13
C ALA A 837 1.04 57.99 20.53
N SER A 838 2.33 57.76 20.79
CA SER A 838 3.04 56.65 20.18
C SER A 838 3.97 55.95 21.17
N GLN A 839 4.33 54.73 20.81
CA GLN A 839 5.24 53.87 21.53
C GLN A 839 6.21 53.20 20.54
N ALA A 840 7.24 52.55 21.05
CA ALA A 840 8.11 51.71 20.22
C ALA A 840 7.32 50.52 19.64
N ALA A 841 7.50 50.25 18.34
CA ALA A 841 6.89 49.08 17.70
C ALA A 841 7.65 47.79 18.03
N ALA A 842 8.97 47.91 18.15
CA ALA A 842 9.89 46.86 18.56
C ALA A 842 11.05 47.47 19.35
N SER A 843 11.90 46.63 19.92
CA SER A 843 13.21 47.07 20.40
C SER A 843 14.28 46.02 20.14
N ILE A 844 15.54 46.46 20.18
CA ILE A 844 16.73 45.64 20.00
C ILE A 844 17.64 45.86 21.21
N THR A 845 18.08 44.78 21.83
CA THR A 845 18.93 44.80 23.02
C THR A 845 20.16 43.94 22.75
N SER A 846 21.34 44.47 23.09
CA SER A 846 22.59 43.69 23.06
C SER A 846 22.65 42.84 24.32
N LEU A 847 22.85 41.53 24.16
CA LEU A 847 22.88 40.57 25.26
C LEU A 847 24.08 39.65 25.08
N GLY A 848 25.12 39.84 25.90
CA GLY A 848 26.43 39.22 25.67
C GLY A 848 27.01 39.66 24.33
N ASP A 849 27.50 38.71 23.54
CA ASP A 849 28.09 38.95 22.21
C ASP A 849 27.04 39.02 21.08
N GLY A 850 25.77 38.75 21.38
CA GLY A 850 24.67 38.68 20.42
C GLY A 850 23.58 39.74 20.64
N LYS A 851 22.47 39.58 19.93
CA LYS A 851 21.32 40.50 20.00
C LYS A 851 20.00 39.76 20.19
N ILE A 852 19.12 40.35 21.00
CA ILE A 852 17.73 39.94 21.15
C ILE A 852 16.82 41.11 20.78
N ALA A 853 15.81 40.87 19.95
CA ALA A 853 14.82 41.86 19.58
C ALA A 853 13.40 41.33 19.77
N ALA A 854 12.44 42.22 19.99
CA ALA A 854 11.04 41.85 20.11
C ALA A 854 10.11 42.86 19.44
N THR A 855 9.03 42.40 18.78
CA THR A 855 7.89 43.24 18.41
C THR A 855 6.86 43.26 19.54
N TYR A 856 6.26 44.43 19.78
CA TYR A 856 5.27 44.63 20.83
C TYR A 856 3.82 44.59 20.34
N PHE A 857 3.62 43.99 19.17
CA PHE A 857 2.35 43.77 18.53
C PHE A 857 2.36 42.42 17.81
N SER A 858 1.21 41.76 17.74
CA SER A 858 1.04 40.55 16.92
C SER A 858 1.14 40.89 15.44
N PHE A 859 1.81 40.01 14.69
CA PHE A 859 2.18 40.22 13.30
C PHE A 859 1.51 39.23 12.35
N SER A 860 1.50 37.94 12.70
CA SER A 860 1.24 36.84 11.76
C SER A 860 -0.18 36.90 11.20
N ARG A 861 -1.20 36.92 12.06
CA ARG A 861 -2.61 36.96 11.63
C ARG A 861 -2.96 38.26 10.90
N GLY A 862 -2.38 39.38 11.33
CA GLY A 862 -2.47 40.66 10.61
C GLY A 862 -1.93 40.54 9.19
N TYR A 863 -0.74 39.97 9.04
CA TYR A 863 -0.11 39.78 7.73
C TYR A 863 -0.90 38.84 6.81
N LEU A 864 -1.41 37.72 7.32
CA LEU A 864 -2.19 36.78 6.52
C LEU A 864 -3.43 37.43 5.91
N ALA A 865 -4.02 38.39 6.62
CA ALA A 865 -5.27 38.97 6.24
C ALA A 865 -5.14 40.22 5.36
N ASP A 866 -4.05 40.99 5.49
CA ASP A 866 -3.83 42.23 4.72
C ASP A 866 -2.68 42.14 3.72
N ARG A 867 -1.70 41.26 3.94
CA ARG A 867 -0.47 41.11 3.14
C ARG A 867 0.25 42.44 2.89
N SER A 868 0.29 43.29 3.91
CA SER A 868 0.80 44.66 3.81
C SER A 868 2.29 44.69 3.42
N PRO A 869 2.67 45.31 2.30
CA PRO A 869 4.08 45.51 1.93
C PRO A 869 4.87 46.27 3.00
N GLN A 870 4.21 47.18 3.73
CA GLN A 870 4.81 47.95 4.81
C GLN A 870 5.09 47.09 6.05
N ALA A 871 4.14 46.25 6.46
CA ALA A 871 4.36 45.31 7.56
C ALA A 871 5.50 44.34 7.22
N ARG A 872 5.54 43.84 5.97
CA ARG A 872 6.65 43.02 5.47
C ARG A 872 7.98 43.77 5.50
N ALA A 873 8.02 45.00 5.02
CA ALA A 873 9.23 45.84 5.02
C ALA A 873 9.74 46.06 6.45
N PHE A 874 8.87 46.42 7.39
CA PHE A 874 9.21 46.58 8.81
C PHE A 874 9.85 45.32 9.39
N LEU A 875 9.24 44.14 9.19
CA LEU A 875 9.80 42.88 9.69
C LEU A 875 11.17 42.59 9.05
N SER A 876 11.29 42.78 7.74
CA SER A 876 12.54 42.56 7.01
C SER A 876 13.67 43.50 7.44
N ASP A 877 13.36 44.77 7.70
CA ASP A 877 14.31 45.75 8.19
C ASP A 877 14.78 45.41 9.61
N LEU A 878 13.88 44.94 10.47
CA LEU A 878 14.22 44.44 11.79
C LEU A 878 15.13 43.20 11.71
N VAL A 879 14.81 42.24 10.83
CA VAL A 879 15.68 41.09 10.55
C VAL A 879 17.05 41.55 10.05
N ARG A 880 17.13 42.57 9.20
CA ARG A 880 18.40 43.12 8.70
C ARG A 880 19.31 43.67 9.81
N GLN A 881 18.74 44.20 10.90
CA GLN A 881 19.52 44.65 12.07
C GLN A 881 20.18 43.51 12.85
N LEU A 882 19.55 42.33 12.81
CA LEU A 882 20.01 41.12 13.50
C LEU A 882 20.89 40.25 12.61
N PHE A 883 20.60 40.21 11.30
CA PHE A 883 21.28 39.37 10.32
C PHE A 883 21.66 40.18 9.07
N PRO A 884 22.68 41.05 9.16
CA PRO A 884 23.02 42.01 8.10
C PRO A 884 23.64 41.36 6.87
N THR A 885 24.36 40.24 7.03
CA THR A 885 25.17 39.60 5.99
C THR A 885 24.74 38.16 5.74
N PRO A 886 23.56 37.92 5.13
CA PRO A 886 23.15 36.58 4.73
C PRO A 886 24.07 36.00 3.66
N LEU A 887 24.17 34.67 3.63
CA LEU A 887 24.95 33.92 2.65
C LEU A 887 24.49 34.23 1.23
N VAL A 888 23.17 34.36 1.03
CA VAL A 888 22.56 34.68 -0.25
C VAL A 888 21.61 35.86 -0.08
N GLU A 889 21.70 36.83 -0.98
CA GLU A 889 20.77 37.94 -1.07
C GLU A 889 20.23 38.02 -2.50
N VAL A 890 18.90 38.04 -2.65
CA VAL A 890 18.21 38.18 -3.93
C VAL A 890 17.40 39.46 -3.91
N LYS A 891 17.45 40.25 -4.99
CA LYS A 891 16.66 41.47 -5.19
C LYS A 891 16.01 41.48 -6.56
N GLY A 892 14.91 42.21 -6.70
CA GLY A 892 14.22 42.46 -7.97
C GLY A 892 12.73 42.13 -7.95
N SER A 893 12.30 41.17 -7.12
CA SER A 893 10.88 40.83 -6.99
C SER A 893 10.59 40.13 -5.65
N PRO A 894 9.55 40.53 -4.90
CA PRO A 894 9.10 39.82 -3.70
C PRO A 894 8.42 38.49 -4.01
N ASN A 895 8.14 38.21 -5.29
CA ASN A 895 7.47 36.98 -5.74
C ASN A 895 8.46 35.83 -5.99
N VAL A 896 9.55 35.76 -5.24
CA VAL A 896 10.59 34.74 -5.39
C VAL A 896 10.87 34.09 -4.05
N ASP A 897 10.54 32.80 -3.92
CA ASP A 897 11.02 31.97 -2.83
C ASP A 897 12.50 31.66 -3.04
N VAL A 898 13.32 31.83 -2.00
CA VAL A 898 14.75 31.54 -2.04
C VAL A 898 15.03 30.43 -1.05
N SER A 899 15.59 29.32 -1.54
CA SER A 899 16.09 28.24 -0.68
C SER A 899 17.54 27.98 -1.00
N VAL A 900 18.38 27.99 0.03
CA VAL A 900 19.82 27.73 -0.08
C VAL A 900 20.09 26.33 0.44
N SER A 901 20.72 25.49 -0.37
CA SER A 901 20.93 24.08 -0.07
C SER A 901 22.32 23.63 -0.51
N ARG A 902 22.72 22.43 -0.08
CA ARG A 902 23.86 21.70 -0.61
C ARG A 902 23.41 20.37 -1.20
N LEU A 903 23.99 20.02 -2.33
CA LEU A 903 23.83 18.71 -2.96
C LEU A 903 25.22 18.21 -3.39
N ASP A 904 25.62 17.04 -2.88
CA ASP A 904 26.97 16.47 -3.08
C ASP A 904 28.09 17.50 -2.79
N GLY A 905 27.93 18.26 -1.70
CA GLY A 905 28.85 19.33 -1.27
C GLY A 905 28.73 20.65 -2.05
N LYS A 906 28.08 20.67 -3.21
CA LYS A 906 27.91 21.86 -4.04
C LYS A 906 26.81 22.76 -3.49
N LEU A 907 27.06 24.07 -3.45
CA LEU A 907 26.06 25.06 -3.07
C LEU A 907 25.05 25.24 -4.20
N THR A 908 23.76 25.09 -3.90
CA THR A 908 22.63 25.32 -4.80
C THR A 908 21.70 26.37 -4.22
N ILE A 909 21.25 27.31 -5.06
CA ILE A 909 20.29 28.35 -4.69
C ILE A 909 19.06 28.14 -5.56
N HIS A 910 17.99 27.64 -4.97
CA HIS A 910 16.71 27.42 -5.63
C HIS A 910 15.90 28.72 -5.60
N LEU A 911 15.44 29.14 -6.78
CA LEU A 911 14.58 30.29 -6.98
C LEU A 911 13.23 29.81 -7.51
N VAL A 912 12.15 29.99 -6.74
CA VAL A 912 10.80 29.57 -7.14
C VAL A 912 9.91 30.80 -7.32
N ASN A 913 9.31 30.97 -8.49
CA ASN A 913 8.39 32.05 -8.80
C ASN A 913 7.03 31.82 -8.14
N THR A 914 6.62 32.73 -7.26
CA THR A 914 5.33 32.70 -6.57
C THR A 914 4.45 33.89 -6.92
N SER A 915 4.60 34.42 -8.13
CA SER A 915 3.76 35.51 -8.65
C SER A 915 2.28 35.11 -8.78
N GLY A 916 1.39 36.09 -8.70
CA GLY A 916 -0.06 35.88 -8.84
C GLY A 916 -0.75 35.50 -7.53
N ALA A 917 -2.08 35.50 -7.56
CA ALA A 917 -2.92 35.34 -6.37
C ALA A 917 -3.13 33.86 -5.97
N HIS A 918 -2.05 33.11 -5.80
CA HIS A 918 -2.09 31.69 -5.44
C HIS A 918 -2.71 31.39 -4.06
N TRP A 919 -2.93 32.44 -3.28
CA TRP A 919 -3.53 32.42 -1.97
C TRP A 919 -5.03 32.71 -1.98
N ASP A 920 -5.59 33.11 -3.14
CA ASP A 920 -7.01 33.39 -3.26
C ASP A 920 -7.79 32.07 -3.19
N ARG A 921 -8.38 31.82 -2.02
CA ARG A 921 -9.12 30.59 -1.72
C ARG A 921 -10.45 30.52 -2.45
N ASP A 922 -10.97 31.65 -2.92
CA ASP A 922 -12.24 31.71 -3.63
C ASP A 922 -12.02 31.52 -5.14
N ASN A 923 -10.86 31.95 -5.65
CA ASN A 923 -10.42 31.75 -7.04
C ASN A 923 -9.07 30.97 -7.15
N PRO A 924 -9.01 29.70 -6.71
CA PRO A 924 -7.74 28.97 -6.59
C PRO A 924 -7.17 28.42 -7.91
N LEU A 925 -7.85 28.59 -9.05
CA LEU A 925 -7.43 28.04 -10.34
C LEU A 925 -6.88 29.12 -11.27
N PHE A 926 -5.77 28.84 -11.94
CA PHE A 926 -5.18 29.70 -12.98
C PHE A 926 -4.34 28.86 -13.95
N ASP A 927 -4.19 29.37 -15.18
CA ASP A 927 -3.59 28.62 -16.30
C ASP A 927 -2.16 29.06 -16.65
N SER A 928 -1.67 30.15 -16.05
CA SER A 928 -0.35 30.70 -16.34
C SER A 928 0.29 31.35 -15.11
N ILE A 929 1.63 31.45 -15.14
CA ILE A 929 2.45 32.11 -14.13
C ILE A 929 3.29 33.14 -14.85
N THR A 930 3.19 34.41 -14.45
CA THR A 930 3.94 35.50 -15.06
C THR A 930 5.42 35.38 -14.68
N PRO A 931 6.36 35.31 -15.64
CA PRO A 931 7.79 35.30 -15.33
C PRO A 931 8.22 36.53 -14.52
N VAL A 932 9.20 36.36 -13.64
CA VAL A 932 9.76 37.44 -12.81
C VAL A 932 11.23 37.67 -13.13
N GLY A 933 11.70 38.91 -13.09
CA GLY A 933 13.10 39.26 -13.34
C GLY A 933 13.26 40.65 -13.95
N PRO A 934 14.50 41.11 -14.16
CA PRO A 934 15.75 40.44 -13.78
C PRO A 934 15.96 40.40 -12.26
N LEU A 935 16.60 39.35 -11.76
CA LEU A 935 16.93 39.16 -10.34
C LEU A 935 18.43 39.37 -10.11
N GLN A 936 18.77 40.26 -9.17
CA GLN A 936 20.13 40.48 -8.73
C GLN A 936 20.45 39.53 -7.58
N VAL A 937 21.52 38.75 -7.70
CA VAL A 937 21.91 37.74 -6.70
C VAL A 937 23.33 38.01 -6.22
N VAL A 938 23.50 38.03 -4.90
CA VAL A 938 24.80 38.08 -4.22
C VAL A 938 24.95 36.82 -3.39
N ILE A 939 26.05 36.09 -3.57
CA ILE A 939 26.41 34.89 -2.80
C ILE A 939 27.74 35.17 -2.10
N ARG A 940 27.81 34.98 -0.78
CA ARG A 940 28.94 35.36 0.07
C ARG A 940 29.68 34.14 0.62
N GLY A 941 30.88 34.36 1.15
CA GLY A 941 31.62 33.33 1.92
C GLY A 941 31.95 32.08 1.11
N GLN A 942 32.07 32.22 -0.22
CA GLN A 942 32.50 31.17 -1.12
C GLN A 942 33.85 31.56 -1.74
N ASP A 943 34.72 30.56 -1.93
CA ASP A 943 35.89 30.72 -2.78
C ASP A 943 35.45 31.06 -4.22
N LYS A 944 36.35 31.69 -4.98
CA LYS A 944 36.11 32.05 -6.37
C LYS A 944 35.71 30.79 -7.17
N PRO A 945 34.47 30.70 -7.66
CA PRO A 945 34.02 29.50 -8.35
C PRO A 945 34.66 29.40 -9.73
N THR A 946 34.78 28.18 -10.25
CA THR A 946 35.20 27.93 -11.63
C THR A 946 34.11 28.32 -12.62
N LYS A 947 32.86 28.04 -12.25
CA LYS A 947 31.68 28.27 -13.06
C LYS A 947 30.48 28.45 -12.15
N VAL A 948 29.50 29.22 -12.61
CA VAL A 948 28.15 29.26 -12.05
C VAL A 948 27.18 28.88 -13.16
N THR A 949 26.26 27.94 -12.90
CA THR A 949 25.23 27.53 -13.86
C THR A 949 23.83 27.83 -13.39
N LEU A 950 22.90 28.00 -14.35
CA LEU A 950 21.47 28.07 -14.12
C LEU A 950 20.79 26.80 -14.62
N GLU A 951 20.32 26.00 -13.68
CA GLU A 951 19.68 24.71 -13.91
C GLU A 951 18.14 24.84 -13.89
N PRO A 952 17.40 23.91 -14.54
CA PRO A 952 17.90 22.91 -15.48
C PRO A 952 18.45 23.54 -16.77
N GLY A 953 19.40 22.87 -17.43
CA GLY A 953 19.97 23.26 -18.72
C GLY A 953 21.47 23.56 -18.71
N ALA A 954 22.12 23.57 -17.54
CA ALA A 954 23.55 23.86 -17.36
C ALA A 954 24.06 25.15 -18.03
N GLU A 955 23.16 26.13 -18.17
CA GLU A 955 23.43 27.43 -18.78
C GLU A 955 24.48 28.17 -17.96
N SER A 956 25.61 28.53 -18.57
CA SER A 956 26.65 29.30 -17.87
C SER A 956 26.18 30.73 -17.66
N ILE A 957 26.20 31.22 -16.42
CA ILE A 957 25.89 32.62 -16.11
C ILE A 957 27.19 33.41 -15.88
N PRO A 958 27.38 34.57 -16.52
CA PRO A 958 28.44 35.50 -16.17
C PRO A 958 28.29 36.01 -14.73
N PHE A 959 29.38 36.04 -13.98
CA PHE A 959 29.41 36.57 -12.62
C PHE A 959 30.64 37.44 -12.40
N GLU A 960 30.52 38.40 -11.50
CA GLU A 960 31.66 39.12 -10.93
C GLU A 960 32.04 38.46 -9.60
N TYR A 961 33.35 38.34 -9.35
CA TYR A 961 33.86 37.91 -8.05
C TYR A 961 34.74 39.02 -7.46
N ARG A 962 34.31 39.60 -6.34
CA ARG A 962 35.05 40.65 -5.63
C ARG A 962 34.72 40.61 -4.15
N ALA A 963 35.72 40.83 -3.30
CA ALA A 963 35.57 40.86 -1.83
C ALA A 963 34.80 39.65 -1.28
N ASP A 964 35.15 38.44 -1.74
CA ASP A 964 34.53 37.15 -1.36
C ASP A 964 33.03 37.05 -1.64
N GLU A 965 32.54 37.84 -2.60
CA GLU A 965 31.17 37.81 -3.09
C GLU A 965 31.10 37.46 -4.58
N ILE A 966 30.23 36.52 -4.92
CA ILE A 966 29.78 36.24 -6.28
C ILE A 966 28.56 37.10 -6.56
N ARG A 967 28.61 37.92 -7.60
CA ARG A 967 27.52 38.80 -8.02
C ARG A 967 27.09 38.45 -9.43
N LEU A 968 25.79 38.18 -9.61
CA LEU A 968 25.24 37.76 -10.90
C LEU A 968 23.80 38.25 -11.10
N THR A 969 23.35 38.20 -12.35
CA THR A 969 21.96 38.52 -12.71
C THR A 969 21.29 37.29 -13.33
N VAL A 970 20.13 36.90 -12.80
CA VAL A 970 19.23 35.95 -13.44
C VAL A 970 18.23 36.75 -14.29
N PRO A 971 18.24 36.63 -15.63
CA PRO A 971 17.46 37.52 -16.49
C PRO A 971 15.95 37.33 -16.38
N SER A 972 15.49 36.09 -16.21
CA SER A 972 14.08 35.69 -16.09
C SER A 972 13.98 34.44 -15.24
N LEU A 973 12.88 34.32 -14.50
CA LEU A 973 12.48 33.15 -13.75
C LEU A 973 11.02 32.82 -14.07
N GLU A 974 10.80 31.74 -14.80
CA GLU A 974 9.47 31.29 -15.21
C GLU A 974 8.75 30.62 -14.04
N ILE A 975 9.25 29.47 -13.57
CA ILE A 975 8.70 28.74 -12.42
C ILE A 975 9.79 28.40 -11.42
N HIS A 976 10.82 27.65 -11.84
CA HIS A 976 11.87 27.17 -10.94
C HIS A 976 13.19 27.04 -11.65
N ARG A 977 14.18 27.82 -11.20
CA ARG A 977 15.57 27.74 -11.64
C ARG A 977 16.47 27.58 -10.43
N VAL A 978 17.63 26.97 -10.64
CA VAL A 978 18.59 26.70 -9.57
C VAL A 978 19.95 27.22 -9.99
N ILE A 979 20.55 28.09 -9.19
CA ILE A 979 21.92 28.54 -9.37
C ILE A 979 22.83 27.50 -8.71
N ALA A 980 23.70 26.85 -9.49
CA ALA A 980 24.68 25.91 -8.97
C ALA A 980 26.09 26.52 -9.03
N VAL A 981 26.78 26.52 -7.89
CA VAL A 981 28.15 27.06 -7.75
C VAL A 981 29.16 25.92 -7.83
N HIS A 982 30.07 25.98 -8.80
CA HIS A 982 31.08 24.94 -9.06
C HIS A 982 32.46 25.39 -8.57
N GLN A 983 33.08 24.62 -7.67
CA GLN A 983 34.40 24.91 -7.10
C GLN A 983 35.52 24.11 -7.81
N ILE A 984 36.78 24.58 -7.71
CA ILE A 984 37.95 23.79 -8.17
C ILE A 984 38.08 22.59 -7.22
N GLY A 985 38.15 21.37 -7.78
CA GLY A 985 38.12 20.14 -6.99
C GLY A 985 39.15 20.11 -5.85
N GLY A 986 38.64 19.95 -4.63
CA GLY A 986 39.36 19.43 -3.47
C GLY A 986 38.58 18.22 -2.96
N GLY A 987 39.11 17.02 -3.19
CA GLY A 987 38.60 15.83 -2.53
C GLY A 987 38.73 15.98 -1.02
N ILE A 988 37.66 15.63 -0.32
CA ILE A 988 37.60 15.25 1.10
C ILE A 988 38.13 16.31 2.09
N ALA A 989 37.19 16.97 2.78
CA ALA A 989 37.39 17.29 4.19
C ALA A 989 36.11 16.90 4.95
N VAL A 990 36.18 15.72 5.58
CA VAL A 990 35.29 15.30 6.66
C VAL A 990 35.62 16.17 7.88
N GLN A 991 34.61 16.85 8.43
CA GLN A 991 34.24 16.78 9.85
C GLN A 991 32.90 17.45 10.09
#